data_AF-A0AAV4GCR2-F1
#
_entry.id   AF-A0AAV4GCR2-F1
#
_cell.length_a   1.000
_cell.length_b   1.000
_cell.length_c   1.000
_cell.angle_alpha   90.00
_cell.angle_beta   90.00
_cell.angle_gamma   90.00
#
_symmetry.space_group_name_H-M   'P 1'
#
loop_
_entity.id
_entity.type
_entity.pdbx_description
1 polymer ?
#
loop_
_entity_poly.entity_id
_entity_poly.type
_entity_poly.pdbx_seq_one_letter_code
_entity_poly.pdbx_strand_id
1 'polypeptide(L)'
;MPFLLYAIHYSCGPDPHICCQFDFHKGQCLSGNQRLPVVPVSDRNIRKLAWSLWEQFQKKAHLYQSNVLLVPHGDDFRYTSQGEWQQQFGNLQKLMDYINKNEDMNIQVQFGTISDFFNALTKDVSKSAISFPSLSGDFLPYNDRDDQYWTGFYSSRPLYKHTIRALQAKLRITEIIYTMTMIQPELSVTFKSQNSTAVLVKARRALALFQHHDAITGTSRKYVMRDYGRNLLSAIKEVNNLLALLNFHWMLNIKVKPKTLKDRLPSLTMWDEWTEDSYPRLKTSHSDGIWHVIVTNPLTVNWVSPVTIQTSTPSYVKSKQGTIIPSQCNPVFGSNMLPLQGVYDIIFFADVPPLSMRTYQVVESSDKAEFSTITVYGKKLSTKDFVPEFQPVKSTKPVIEIENSLLKATFSACTGTLQSVLRQTDQAVYQTEIKMMTYGTGSWSNPFRDSSGAYIFMPRGPAQEVESLYPSIVVIHGPVASTVMAKLPGVRHAATLYNTDGPMGAGIHIENLADLSSETWNNHELVMRLETNVYPQESDWCVDLNGYQMHRKKWRSKFLIQGNYHPMTSMVYIEDEQLSRITLITSHSHGASTQSPGWLEVILDRRLMQDDWRGLNEGVKDNVVSPSNFILLVEKGYGPAPRVIHIDRVGRAAKLKITSAVETSLTGSKSFRKMDHMAADLDDMEIKTFQVTFATAP
;
A
#
# COMPACT_ATOMS: atom_id res chain seq x y z
N MET A 1 19.45 14.69 -11.31
CA MET A 1 20.47 14.70 -12.39
C MET A 1 19.80 15.19 -13.66
N PRO A 2 20.52 15.75 -14.64
CA PRO A 2 19.90 16.50 -15.73
C PRO A 2 19.59 15.65 -16.98
N PHE A 3 19.98 14.37 -16.98
CA PHE A 3 19.93 13.50 -18.15
C PHE A 3 19.11 12.24 -17.87
N LEU A 4 18.84 11.49 -18.95
CA LEU A 4 17.86 10.41 -18.98
C LEU A 4 18.13 9.28 -17.98
N LEU A 5 19.37 8.76 -17.93
CA LEU A 5 19.75 7.65 -17.05
C LEU A 5 20.97 8.00 -16.19
N TYR A 6 21.30 7.11 -15.25
CA TYR A 6 22.47 7.23 -14.38
C TYR A 6 23.74 6.54 -14.91
N ALA A 7 23.62 5.74 -15.96
CA ALA A 7 24.74 5.04 -16.58
C ALA A 7 25.83 6.03 -17.07
N ILE A 8 27.08 5.56 -17.16
CA ILE A 8 28.25 6.37 -17.59
C ILE A 8 27.98 7.18 -18.86
N HIS A 9 27.30 6.58 -19.84
CA HIS A 9 27.00 7.26 -21.10
C HIS A 9 25.95 8.37 -20.98
N TYR A 10 25.18 8.48 -19.90
CA TYR A 10 24.29 9.62 -19.65
C TYR A 10 24.79 10.54 -18.54
N SER A 11 25.97 10.29 -17.95
CA SER A 11 26.39 11.01 -16.76
C SER A 11 27.52 12.02 -16.99
N CYS A 12 28.35 11.84 -18.02
CA CYS A 12 29.52 12.70 -18.26
C CYS A 12 29.13 14.09 -18.84
N GLY A 13 28.06 14.16 -19.64
CA GLY A 13 27.60 15.34 -20.36
C GLY A 13 26.42 15.01 -21.27
N PRO A 14 25.94 15.96 -22.07
CA PRO A 14 24.71 15.79 -22.84
C PRO A 14 24.82 14.87 -24.05
N ASP A 15 26.03 14.54 -24.52
CA ASP A 15 26.22 13.65 -25.68
C ASP A 15 26.54 12.22 -25.23
N PRO A 16 25.58 11.28 -25.29
CA PRO A 16 25.81 9.93 -24.84
C PRO A 16 26.78 9.14 -25.72
N HIS A 17 26.96 9.53 -26.98
CA HIS A 17 27.90 8.90 -27.92
C HIS A 17 29.34 9.29 -27.65
N ILE A 18 29.56 10.45 -27.01
CA ILE A 18 30.87 10.83 -26.49
C ILE A 18 31.08 10.16 -25.12
N CYS A 19 30.12 10.29 -24.21
CA CYS A 19 30.27 9.78 -22.84
C CYS A 19 30.50 8.27 -22.75
N CYS A 20 29.88 7.49 -23.62
CA CYS A 20 30.10 6.05 -23.65
C CYS A 20 31.54 5.63 -23.98
N GLN A 21 32.34 6.49 -24.64
CA GLN A 21 33.75 6.20 -24.96
C GLN A 21 34.64 6.20 -23.71
N PHE A 22 34.10 6.69 -22.59
CA PHE A 22 34.76 6.73 -21.29
C PHE A 22 34.30 5.60 -20.35
N ASP A 23 33.44 4.69 -20.83
CA ASP A 23 33.17 3.42 -20.14
C ASP A 23 34.21 2.37 -20.57
N PHE A 24 35.42 2.45 -20.01
CA PHE A 24 36.59 1.66 -20.43
C PHE A 24 36.47 0.14 -20.25
N HIS A 25 35.44 -0.32 -19.54
CA HIS A 25 35.18 -1.74 -19.37
C HIS A 25 34.36 -2.34 -20.51
N LYS A 26 33.46 -1.55 -21.10
CA LYS A 26 32.70 -2.00 -22.26
C LYS A 26 33.60 -1.93 -23.48
N GLY A 27 33.77 -3.06 -24.18
CA GLY A 27 34.60 -3.10 -25.39
C GLY A 27 34.02 -2.28 -26.56
N GLN A 28 32.75 -1.89 -26.50
CA GLN A 28 32.04 -1.19 -27.57
C GLN A 28 31.00 -0.21 -26.99
N CYS A 29 30.87 0.95 -27.63
CA CYS A 29 29.76 1.87 -27.46
C CYS A 29 28.84 1.83 -28.68
N LEU A 30 27.54 2.08 -28.48
CA LEU A 30 26.55 2.20 -29.55
C LEU A 30 26.10 3.66 -29.74
N SER A 31 26.03 4.09 -31.00
CA SER A 31 25.46 5.35 -31.45
C SER A 31 24.44 5.06 -32.55
N GLY A 32 23.17 4.86 -32.17
CA GLY A 32 22.19 4.25 -33.06
C GLY A 32 22.67 2.87 -33.50
N ASN A 33 22.81 2.67 -34.81
CA ASN A 33 23.36 1.43 -35.39
C ASN A 33 24.89 1.42 -35.50
N GLN A 34 25.56 2.54 -35.19
CA GLN A 34 27.01 2.66 -35.32
C GLN A 34 27.72 2.16 -34.05
N ARG A 35 28.77 1.36 -34.24
CA ARG A 35 29.68 0.94 -33.16
C ARG A 35 30.83 1.93 -33.05
N LEU A 36 30.96 2.56 -31.89
CA LEU A 36 32.08 3.44 -31.57
C LEU A 36 33.11 2.65 -30.74
N PRO A 37 34.39 2.63 -31.13
CA PRO A 37 35.42 1.90 -30.39
C PRO A 37 35.72 2.61 -29.07
N VAL A 38 35.73 1.85 -27.98
CA VAL A 38 36.27 2.30 -26.69
C VAL A 38 37.77 1.96 -26.71
N VAL A 39 38.63 2.98 -26.70
CA VAL A 39 40.09 2.81 -26.81
C VAL A 39 40.78 3.13 -25.48
N PRO A 40 41.71 2.29 -25.01
CA PRO A 40 42.53 2.63 -23.84
C PRO A 40 43.30 3.95 -24.04
N VAL A 41 43.47 4.67 -22.94
CA VAL A 41 44.20 5.94 -22.92
C VAL A 41 45.70 5.68 -23.01
N SER A 42 46.31 6.33 -23.99
CA SER A 42 47.74 6.28 -24.33
C SER A 42 48.24 7.67 -24.71
N ASP A 43 49.56 7.86 -24.75
CA ASP A 43 50.16 9.16 -25.08
C ASP A 43 49.74 9.68 -26.47
N ARG A 44 49.38 8.77 -27.40
CA ARG A 44 48.93 9.12 -28.76
C ARG A 44 47.53 9.71 -28.80
N ASN A 45 46.64 9.32 -27.90
CA ASN A 45 45.22 9.70 -27.93
C ASN A 45 44.76 10.54 -26.73
N ILE A 46 45.57 10.67 -25.68
CA ILE A 46 45.22 11.33 -24.42
C ILE A 46 44.75 12.77 -24.62
N ARG A 47 45.41 13.56 -25.49
CA ARG A 47 45.00 14.93 -25.80
C ARG A 47 43.57 14.98 -26.36
N LYS A 48 43.29 14.17 -27.38
CA LYS A 48 41.97 14.12 -28.03
C LYS A 48 40.88 13.69 -27.06
N LEU A 49 41.13 12.64 -26.28
CA LEU A 49 40.17 12.10 -25.31
C LEU A 49 39.92 13.10 -24.16
N ALA A 50 40.97 13.75 -23.63
CA ALA A 50 40.85 14.74 -22.58
C ALA A 50 40.03 15.96 -23.00
N TRP A 51 40.28 16.52 -24.20
CA TRP A 51 39.49 17.63 -24.73
C TRP A 51 38.02 17.25 -24.96
N SER A 52 37.77 16.04 -25.47
CA SER A 52 36.41 15.52 -25.67
C SER A 52 35.65 15.38 -24.35
N LEU A 53 36.30 14.82 -23.31
CA LEU A 53 35.71 14.69 -21.98
C LEU A 53 35.48 16.04 -21.31
N TRP A 54 36.47 16.94 -21.40
CA TRP A 54 36.39 18.31 -20.91
C TRP A 54 35.20 19.04 -21.50
N GLU A 55 35.00 18.94 -22.82
CA GLU A 55 33.87 19.59 -23.50
C GLU A 55 32.52 19.11 -22.94
N GLN A 56 32.38 17.82 -22.67
CA GLN A 56 31.17 17.26 -22.04
C GLN A 56 30.98 17.79 -20.62
N PHE A 57 32.05 17.91 -19.83
CA PHE A 57 32.00 18.51 -18.50
C PHE A 57 31.57 19.97 -18.54
N GLN A 58 32.11 20.78 -19.46
CA GLN A 58 31.72 22.18 -19.63
C GLN A 58 30.24 22.32 -20.01
N LYS A 59 29.79 21.51 -20.98
CA LYS A 59 28.38 21.48 -21.39
C LYS A 59 27.45 21.11 -20.23
N LYS A 60 27.85 20.12 -19.41
CA LYS A 60 27.09 19.73 -18.22
C LYS A 60 27.10 20.82 -17.14
N ALA A 61 28.25 21.45 -16.90
CA ALA A 61 28.42 22.52 -15.92
C ALA A 61 27.50 23.72 -16.22
N HIS A 62 27.23 24.01 -17.49
CA HIS A 62 26.32 25.07 -17.91
C HIS A 62 24.86 24.88 -17.43
N LEU A 63 24.48 23.68 -16.97
CA LEU A 63 23.16 23.40 -16.40
C LEU A 63 23.08 23.72 -14.89
N TYR A 64 24.19 24.09 -14.27
CA TYR A 64 24.31 24.32 -12.83
C TYR A 64 24.84 25.73 -12.54
N GLN A 65 24.54 26.24 -11.33
CA GLN A 65 24.94 27.59 -10.91
C GLN A 65 26.32 27.67 -10.26
N SER A 66 26.86 26.53 -9.82
CA SER A 66 28.15 26.43 -9.10
C SER A 66 29.25 25.92 -10.02
N ASN A 67 30.50 26.26 -9.70
CA ASN A 67 31.69 25.74 -10.37
C ASN A 67 32.06 24.31 -9.94
N VAL A 68 31.24 23.67 -9.11
CA VAL A 68 31.44 22.30 -8.64
C VAL A 68 30.52 21.35 -9.40
N LEU A 69 31.11 20.42 -10.15
CA LEU A 69 30.37 19.47 -10.99
C LEU A 69 30.42 18.05 -10.43
N LEU A 70 29.26 17.41 -10.25
CA LEU A 70 29.17 15.98 -9.96
C LEU A 70 29.06 15.18 -11.26
N VAL A 71 29.95 14.20 -11.44
CA VAL A 71 29.90 13.24 -12.57
C VAL A 71 29.86 11.82 -12.01
N PRO A 72 28.68 11.21 -11.84
CA PRO A 72 28.57 9.81 -11.45
C PRO A 72 29.25 8.93 -12.50
N HIS A 73 30.02 7.94 -12.07
CA HIS A 73 30.70 7.02 -12.97
C HIS A 73 30.38 5.60 -12.53
N GLY A 74 29.29 5.05 -13.06
CA GLY A 74 28.75 3.75 -12.67
C GLY A 74 27.51 3.40 -13.49
N ASP A 75 26.96 2.22 -13.21
CA ASP A 75 25.79 1.64 -13.86
C ASP A 75 25.36 0.42 -13.00
N ASP A 76 24.37 -0.34 -13.44
CA ASP A 76 23.93 -1.56 -12.76
C ASP A 76 25.06 -2.59 -12.62
N PHE A 77 25.25 -3.08 -11.40
CA PHE A 77 26.22 -4.13 -11.05
C PHE A 77 27.63 -3.93 -11.63
N ARG A 78 28.11 -2.68 -11.71
CA ARG A 78 29.48 -2.35 -12.13
C ARG A 78 30.48 -2.55 -10.98
N TYR A 79 31.76 -2.50 -11.32
CA TYR A 79 32.92 -2.62 -10.44
C TYR A 79 33.04 -3.99 -9.76
N THR A 80 32.71 -5.05 -10.50
CA THR A 80 32.64 -6.43 -9.96
C THR A 80 33.93 -7.23 -10.13
N SER A 81 34.87 -6.79 -10.98
CA SER A 81 36.12 -7.49 -11.24
C SER A 81 37.34 -6.58 -11.15
N GLN A 82 38.48 -7.12 -10.72
CA GLN A 82 39.74 -6.37 -10.66
C GLN A 82 40.13 -5.79 -12.03
N GLY A 83 39.90 -6.53 -13.12
CA GLY A 83 40.18 -6.07 -14.48
C GLY A 83 39.36 -4.85 -14.86
N GLU A 84 38.07 -4.82 -14.50
CA GLU A 84 37.24 -3.64 -14.65
C GLU A 84 37.79 -2.44 -13.87
N TRP A 85 38.11 -2.64 -12.58
CA TRP A 85 38.66 -1.58 -11.73
C TRP A 85 39.92 -0.98 -12.35
N GLN A 86 40.84 -1.83 -12.82
CA GLN A 86 42.08 -1.40 -13.48
C GLN A 86 41.82 -0.63 -14.78
N GLN A 87 40.91 -1.12 -15.62
CA GLN A 87 40.55 -0.46 -16.88
C GLN A 87 39.92 0.91 -16.63
N GLN A 88 38.97 1.01 -15.71
CA GLN A 88 38.26 2.26 -15.44
C GLN A 88 39.16 3.27 -14.73
N PHE A 89 39.69 2.93 -13.55
CA PHE A 89 40.49 3.85 -12.75
C PHE A 89 41.82 4.19 -13.44
N GLY A 90 42.47 3.22 -14.09
CA GLY A 90 43.74 3.44 -14.77
C GLY A 90 43.63 4.41 -15.95
N ASN A 91 42.57 4.30 -16.77
CA ASN A 91 42.37 5.21 -17.90
C ASN A 91 41.85 6.59 -17.44
N LEU A 92 40.93 6.63 -16.49
CA LEU A 92 40.45 7.89 -15.91
C LEU A 92 41.56 8.67 -15.21
N GLN A 93 42.45 8.00 -14.46
CA GLN A 93 43.58 8.66 -13.80
C GLN A 93 44.49 9.35 -14.81
N LYS A 94 44.83 8.68 -15.91
CA LYS A 94 45.63 9.29 -17.00
C LYS A 94 44.96 10.56 -17.54
N LEU A 95 43.65 10.51 -17.79
CA LEU A 95 42.89 11.68 -18.27
C LEU A 95 42.88 12.80 -17.24
N MET A 96 42.61 12.50 -15.96
CA MET A 96 42.63 13.47 -14.88
C MET A 96 44.01 14.13 -14.74
N ASP A 97 45.09 13.35 -14.75
CA ASP A 97 46.46 13.86 -14.66
C ASP A 97 46.80 14.81 -15.83
N TYR A 98 46.34 14.47 -17.05
CA TYR A 98 46.53 15.33 -18.22
C TYR A 98 45.70 16.62 -18.12
N ILE A 99 44.43 16.51 -17.77
CA ILE A 99 43.50 17.63 -17.63
C ILE A 99 44.00 18.62 -16.57
N ASN A 100 44.35 18.12 -15.38
CA ASN A 100 44.76 18.94 -14.24
C ASN A 100 46.10 19.65 -14.46
N LYS A 101 46.97 19.12 -15.33
CA LYS A 101 48.23 19.76 -15.72
C LYS A 101 48.08 20.78 -16.85
N ASN A 102 46.92 20.80 -17.51
CA ASN A 102 46.68 21.67 -18.66
C ASN A 102 45.96 22.95 -18.22
N GLU A 103 46.71 24.04 -18.09
CA GLU A 103 46.18 25.34 -17.65
C GLU A 103 45.09 25.89 -18.59
N ASP A 104 45.14 25.59 -19.90
CA ASP A 104 44.12 26.03 -20.88
C ASP A 104 42.73 25.45 -20.57
N MET A 105 42.67 24.28 -19.90
CA MET A 105 41.41 23.63 -19.56
C MET A 105 40.75 24.22 -18.32
N ASN A 106 41.50 24.92 -17.46
CA ASN A 106 41.02 25.61 -16.25
C ASN A 106 40.00 24.80 -15.41
N ILE A 107 40.26 23.50 -15.21
CA ILE A 107 39.46 22.65 -14.32
C ILE A 107 40.35 21.75 -13.47
N GLN A 108 39.84 21.36 -12.31
CA GLN A 108 40.40 20.33 -11.45
C GLN A 108 39.44 19.14 -11.39
N VAL A 109 39.91 17.97 -11.80
CA VAL A 109 39.15 16.72 -11.82
C VAL A 109 39.80 15.73 -10.87
N GLN A 110 39.00 15.06 -10.05
CA GLN A 110 39.44 14.03 -9.13
C GLN A 110 38.34 12.99 -8.91
N PHE A 111 38.72 11.79 -8.48
CA PHE A 111 37.75 10.88 -7.87
C PHE A 111 37.22 11.50 -6.58
N GLY A 112 35.93 11.32 -6.32
CA GLY A 112 35.28 11.88 -5.14
C GLY A 112 34.04 11.10 -4.77
N THR A 113 33.63 11.29 -3.52
CA THR A 113 32.37 10.78 -2.98
C THR A 113 31.27 11.84 -3.11
N ILE A 114 30.02 11.43 -2.86
CA ILE A 114 28.90 12.38 -2.76
C ILE A 114 29.14 13.41 -1.63
N SER A 115 29.79 13.01 -0.54
CA SER A 115 30.17 13.90 0.53
C SER A 115 31.20 14.95 0.07
N ASP A 116 32.20 14.55 -0.71
CA ASP A 116 33.19 15.48 -1.26
C ASP A 116 32.54 16.52 -2.18
N PHE A 117 31.59 16.09 -3.01
CA PHE A 117 30.81 16.99 -3.87
C PHE A 117 30.04 18.04 -3.05
N PHE A 118 29.25 17.63 -2.05
CA PHE A 118 28.47 18.58 -1.25
C PHE A 118 29.35 19.47 -0.37
N ASN A 119 30.50 18.97 0.10
CA ASN A 119 31.48 19.78 0.81
C ASN A 119 32.09 20.86 -0.10
N ALA A 120 32.47 20.50 -1.32
CA ALA A 120 32.99 21.46 -2.30
C ALA A 120 31.90 22.47 -2.72
N LEU A 121 30.68 22.01 -2.98
CA LEU A 121 29.54 22.85 -3.33
C LEU A 121 29.26 23.88 -2.24
N THR A 122 29.21 23.46 -0.97
CA THR A 122 28.96 24.36 0.16
C THR A 122 30.03 25.45 0.27
N LYS A 123 31.31 25.09 0.04
CA LYS A 123 32.42 26.06 0.03
C LYS A 123 32.29 27.06 -1.12
N ASP A 124 31.99 26.57 -2.33
CA ASP A 124 31.83 27.44 -3.51
C ASP A 124 30.62 28.37 -3.36
N VAL A 125 29.48 27.86 -2.91
CA VAL A 125 28.25 28.65 -2.65
C VAL A 125 28.51 29.77 -1.64
N SER A 126 29.26 29.46 -0.57
CA SER A 126 29.61 30.46 0.46
C SER A 126 30.56 31.53 -0.08
N LYS A 127 31.54 31.15 -0.90
CA LYS A 127 32.54 32.05 -1.49
C LYS A 127 31.94 32.94 -2.59
N SER A 128 31.09 32.35 -3.42
CA SER A 128 30.53 32.97 -4.64
C SER A 128 29.15 33.59 -4.41
N ALA A 129 28.64 33.57 -3.18
CA ALA A 129 27.34 34.12 -2.79
C ALA A 129 26.17 33.62 -3.68
N ILE A 130 26.21 32.34 -4.07
CA ILE A 130 25.19 31.71 -4.92
C ILE A 130 23.89 31.52 -4.11
N SER A 131 22.75 31.80 -4.71
CA SER A 131 21.43 31.55 -4.12
C SER A 131 20.63 30.57 -4.98
N PHE A 132 20.24 29.44 -4.38
CA PHE A 132 19.43 28.43 -5.06
C PHE A 132 17.93 28.71 -4.95
N PRO A 133 17.13 28.35 -5.98
CA PRO A 133 15.68 28.45 -5.90
C PRO A 133 15.11 27.46 -4.87
N SER A 134 14.04 27.86 -4.17
CA SER A 134 13.21 26.94 -3.39
C SER A 134 12.22 26.21 -4.29
N LEU A 135 12.05 24.91 -4.10
CA LEU A 135 11.07 24.08 -4.80
C LEU A 135 10.20 23.32 -3.79
N SER A 136 8.88 23.28 -4.04
CA SER A 136 7.92 22.44 -3.31
C SER A 136 7.08 21.63 -4.29
N GLY A 137 6.69 20.42 -3.90
CA GLY A 137 5.88 19.51 -4.71
C GLY A 137 6.46 18.10 -4.71
N ASP A 138 6.11 17.33 -5.73
CA ASP A 138 6.69 16.02 -6.01
C ASP A 138 7.14 15.93 -7.48
N PHE A 139 7.70 14.79 -7.86
CA PHE A 139 8.16 14.50 -9.22
C PHE A 139 7.32 13.37 -9.85
N LEU A 140 6.02 13.37 -9.59
CA LEU A 140 5.09 12.34 -10.06
C LEU A 140 4.02 12.91 -11.00
N PRO A 141 3.62 12.16 -12.05
CA PRO A 141 4.19 10.87 -12.47
C PRO A 141 5.49 11.03 -13.26
N TYR A 142 6.35 10.01 -13.21
CA TYR A 142 7.57 9.93 -14.01
C TYR A 142 7.25 9.48 -15.44
N ASN A 143 7.88 10.12 -16.42
CA ASN A 143 7.94 9.67 -17.80
C ASN A 143 9.36 9.84 -18.33
N ASP A 144 9.87 8.82 -19.01
CA ASP A 144 11.20 8.80 -19.61
C ASP A 144 11.17 8.94 -21.13
N ARG A 145 9.99 8.72 -21.74
CA ARG A 145 9.78 8.85 -23.18
C ARG A 145 8.33 9.22 -23.48
N ASP A 146 8.11 10.32 -24.19
CA ASP A 146 6.84 10.72 -24.81
C ASP A 146 5.58 10.39 -23.96
N ASP A 147 4.87 9.32 -24.34
CA ASP A 147 3.61 8.83 -23.77
C ASP A 147 3.77 7.69 -22.72
N GLN A 148 5.00 7.32 -22.36
CA GLN A 148 5.35 6.18 -21.50
C GLN A 148 5.45 6.60 -20.03
N TYR A 149 4.30 6.80 -19.41
CA TYR A 149 4.22 7.12 -17.99
C TYR A 149 4.37 5.86 -17.13
N TRP A 150 5.23 5.95 -16.11
CA TRP A 150 5.50 4.87 -15.16
C TRP A 150 4.45 4.86 -14.05
N THR A 151 3.20 4.70 -14.44
CA THR A 151 2.05 4.72 -13.52
C THR A 151 1.40 3.34 -13.36
N GLY A 152 1.86 2.34 -14.11
CA GLY A 152 1.40 0.96 -14.00
C GLY A 152 1.88 0.26 -12.73
N PHE A 153 3.13 0.52 -12.30
CA PHE A 153 3.69 -0.10 -11.10
C PHE A 153 2.98 0.34 -9.80
N TYR A 154 2.16 1.40 -9.85
CA TYR A 154 1.31 1.79 -8.72
C TYR A 154 0.32 0.69 -8.35
N SER A 155 -0.07 -0.18 -9.29
CA SER A 155 -0.99 -1.31 -9.06
C SER A 155 -0.45 -2.69 -9.49
N SER A 156 0.75 -2.80 -10.07
CA SER A 156 1.33 -4.10 -10.42
C SER A 156 1.50 -5.00 -9.19
N ARG A 157 1.01 -6.25 -9.29
CA ARG A 157 1.11 -7.33 -8.29
C ARG A 157 0.53 -6.94 -6.90
N PRO A 158 -0.78 -6.63 -6.81
CA PRO A 158 -1.39 -6.02 -5.63
C PRO A 158 -1.36 -6.90 -4.37
N LEU A 159 -1.42 -8.23 -4.49
CA LEU A 159 -1.30 -9.12 -3.33
C LEU A 159 -0.04 -8.81 -2.50
N TYR A 160 1.11 -8.61 -3.13
CA TYR A 160 2.34 -8.32 -2.39
C TYR A 160 2.33 -6.93 -1.73
N LYS A 161 1.69 -5.94 -2.36
CA LYS A 161 1.46 -4.60 -1.78
C LYS A 161 0.57 -4.67 -0.55
N HIS A 162 -0.42 -5.57 -0.55
CA HIS A 162 -1.21 -5.89 0.63
C HIS A 162 -0.35 -6.60 1.71
N THR A 163 0.40 -7.63 1.31
CA THR A 163 1.22 -8.45 2.21
C THR A 163 2.18 -7.61 3.06
N ILE A 164 2.85 -6.65 2.44
CA ILE A 164 3.83 -5.81 3.13
C ILE A 164 3.18 -4.92 4.20
N ARG A 165 1.97 -4.40 3.96
CA ARG A 165 1.22 -3.62 4.96
C ARG A 165 0.79 -4.48 6.13
N ALA A 166 0.42 -5.74 5.87
CA ALA A 166 0.16 -6.71 6.92
C ALA A 166 1.41 -6.94 7.79
N LEU A 167 2.58 -7.21 7.19
CA LEU A 167 3.83 -7.35 7.95
C LEU A 167 4.17 -6.09 8.75
N GLN A 168 4.01 -4.90 8.15
CA GLN A 168 4.29 -3.62 8.80
C GLN A 168 3.47 -3.46 10.09
N ALA A 169 2.17 -3.68 10.02
CA ALA A 169 1.27 -3.56 11.17
C ALA A 169 1.62 -4.59 12.27
N LYS A 170 1.82 -5.86 11.88
CA LYS A 170 2.15 -6.95 12.80
C LYS A 170 3.49 -6.75 13.50
N LEU A 171 4.49 -6.28 12.77
CA LEU A 171 5.81 -5.97 13.31
C LEU A 171 5.73 -4.84 14.33
N ARG A 172 5.03 -3.74 14.00
CA ARG A 172 4.84 -2.60 14.91
C ARG A 172 4.22 -3.03 16.24
N ILE A 173 3.14 -3.81 16.20
CA ILE A 173 2.46 -4.28 17.42
C ILE A 173 3.41 -5.15 18.25
N THR A 174 4.09 -6.09 17.59
CA THR A 174 5.05 -6.99 18.25
C THR A 174 6.19 -6.23 18.91
N GLU A 175 6.76 -5.22 18.25
CA GLU A 175 7.82 -4.40 18.82
C GLU A 175 7.36 -3.60 20.03
N ILE A 176 6.15 -3.03 20.01
CA ILE A 176 5.59 -2.31 21.15
C ILE A 176 5.45 -3.24 22.36
N ILE A 177 4.80 -4.39 22.19
CA ILE A 177 4.60 -5.33 23.30
C ILE A 177 5.93 -5.92 23.75
N TYR A 178 6.83 -6.25 22.81
CA TYR A 178 8.17 -6.73 23.15
C TYR A 178 8.92 -5.72 24.02
N THR A 179 8.92 -4.44 23.65
CA THR A 179 9.55 -3.38 24.46
C THR A 179 8.91 -3.29 25.84
N MET A 180 7.58 -3.34 25.94
CA MET A 180 6.89 -3.36 27.24
C MET A 180 7.29 -4.58 28.08
N THR A 181 7.45 -5.75 27.46
CA THR A 181 7.95 -6.97 28.11
C THR A 181 9.40 -6.83 28.59
N MET A 182 10.26 -6.13 27.83
CA MET A 182 11.67 -5.97 28.18
C MET A 182 11.90 -5.08 29.40
N ILE A 183 10.94 -4.22 29.75
CA ILE A 183 10.99 -3.39 30.96
C ILE A 183 10.80 -4.24 32.22
N GLN A 184 10.19 -5.44 32.12
CA GLN A 184 10.01 -6.34 33.25
C GLN A 184 11.26 -7.24 33.40
N PRO A 185 12.04 -7.15 34.51
CA PRO A 185 13.33 -7.84 34.65
C PRO A 185 13.26 -9.36 34.47
N GLU A 186 12.24 -10.02 35.05
CA GLU A 186 12.05 -11.47 34.98
C GLU A 186 11.73 -11.95 33.54
N LEU A 187 10.90 -11.20 32.80
CA LEU A 187 10.53 -11.53 31.42
C LEU A 187 11.66 -11.21 30.43
N SER A 188 12.42 -10.13 30.68
CA SER A 188 13.58 -9.75 29.88
C SER A 188 14.60 -10.88 29.77
N VAL A 189 14.96 -11.54 30.88
CA VAL A 189 15.90 -12.69 30.86
C VAL A 189 15.36 -13.82 29.99
N THR A 190 14.08 -14.11 30.13
CA THR A 190 13.40 -15.22 29.45
C THR A 190 13.37 -15.03 27.93
N PHE A 191 12.89 -13.90 27.42
CA PHE A 191 12.81 -13.67 25.98
C PHE A 191 14.17 -13.36 25.33
N LYS A 192 15.13 -12.79 26.07
CA LYS A 192 16.52 -12.65 25.59
C LYS A 192 17.16 -14.02 25.35
N SER A 193 16.94 -14.99 26.24
CA SER A 193 17.48 -16.34 26.11
C SER A 193 16.93 -17.14 24.90
N GLN A 194 15.81 -16.68 24.32
CA GLN A 194 15.17 -17.31 23.16
C GLN A 194 15.46 -16.63 21.82
N ASN A 195 16.38 -15.66 21.79
CA ASN A 195 16.75 -14.93 20.58
C ASN A 195 15.55 -14.25 19.89
N SER A 196 14.53 -13.81 20.63
CA SER A 196 13.36 -13.10 20.09
C SER A 196 13.76 -11.82 19.32
N THR A 197 14.88 -11.20 19.69
CA THR A 197 15.47 -10.08 18.94
C THR A 197 15.81 -10.46 17.50
N ALA A 198 16.26 -11.69 17.23
CA ALA A 198 16.57 -12.13 15.86
C ALA A 198 15.30 -12.23 15.00
N VAL A 199 14.17 -12.65 15.56
CA VAL A 199 12.87 -12.64 14.85
C VAL A 199 12.50 -11.22 14.43
N LEU A 200 12.60 -10.25 15.35
CA LEU A 200 12.32 -8.85 15.05
C LEU A 200 13.31 -8.27 14.01
N VAL A 201 14.60 -8.59 14.12
CA VAL A 201 15.61 -8.18 13.13
C VAL A 201 15.31 -8.78 11.76
N LYS A 202 14.97 -10.06 11.67
CA LYS A 202 14.62 -10.73 10.42
C LYS A 202 13.40 -10.07 9.79
N ALA A 203 12.36 -9.80 10.56
CA ALA A 203 11.16 -9.14 10.08
C ALA A 203 11.42 -7.70 9.61
N ARG A 204 12.21 -6.91 10.35
CA ARG A 204 12.66 -5.58 9.90
C ARG A 204 13.42 -5.65 8.58
N ARG A 205 14.32 -6.64 8.43
CA ARG A 205 15.08 -6.85 7.19
C ARG A 205 14.19 -7.27 6.02
N ALA A 206 13.22 -8.16 6.24
CA ALA A 206 12.26 -8.56 5.21
C ALA A 206 11.39 -7.37 4.76
N LEU A 207 10.86 -6.60 5.73
CA LEU A 207 10.09 -5.37 5.47
C LEU A 207 10.94 -4.36 4.67
N ALA A 208 12.18 -4.12 5.10
CA ALA A 208 13.09 -3.16 4.47
C ALA A 208 13.53 -3.60 3.06
N LEU A 209 13.88 -4.87 2.88
CA LEU A 209 14.24 -5.42 1.56
C LEU A 209 13.07 -5.29 0.58
N PHE A 210 11.84 -5.50 1.04
CA PHE A 210 10.67 -5.36 0.18
C PHE A 210 10.33 -3.90 -0.16
N GLN A 211 10.89 -2.90 0.54
CA GLN A 211 10.80 -1.50 0.11
C GLN A 211 11.68 -1.21 -1.12
N HIS A 212 12.49 -2.17 -1.57
CA HIS A 212 13.25 -2.05 -2.81
C HIS A 212 12.34 -1.65 -3.98
N HIS A 213 12.85 -0.81 -4.87
CA HIS A 213 12.08 -0.21 -5.97
C HIS A 213 11.73 -1.19 -7.10
N ASP A 214 12.15 -2.46 -7.01
CA ASP A 214 11.63 -3.57 -7.85
C ASP A 214 10.82 -4.61 -7.06
N ALA A 215 10.66 -4.41 -5.75
CA ALA A 215 9.92 -5.30 -4.88
C ALA A 215 8.50 -4.78 -4.67
N ILE A 216 8.30 -3.74 -3.85
CA ILE A 216 6.97 -3.16 -3.59
C ILE A 216 6.29 -2.62 -4.84
N THR A 217 7.06 -2.19 -5.84
CA THR A 217 6.55 -1.74 -7.15
C THR A 217 5.98 -2.89 -7.98
N GLY A 218 6.37 -4.13 -7.69
CA GLY A 218 5.94 -5.31 -8.43
C GLY A 218 6.64 -5.46 -9.78
N THR A 219 7.86 -4.96 -9.92
CA THR A 219 8.60 -4.89 -11.18
C THR A 219 9.79 -5.82 -11.28
N SER A 220 9.92 -6.78 -10.35
CA SER A 220 10.84 -7.91 -10.50
C SER A 220 10.21 -9.06 -11.28
N ARG A 221 11.05 -9.97 -11.80
CA ARG A 221 10.60 -11.22 -12.45
C ARG A 221 9.77 -12.07 -11.50
N LYS A 222 8.87 -12.89 -12.05
CA LYS A 222 7.93 -13.70 -11.24
C LYS A 222 8.62 -14.52 -10.14
N TYR A 223 9.77 -15.13 -10.43
CA TYR A 223 10.47 -15.99 -9.47
C TYR A 223 11.14 -15.19 -8.34
N VAL A 224 11.52 -13.93 -8.60
CA VAL A 224 12.06 -13.02 -7.58
C VAL A 224 10.93 -12.48 -6.71
N MET A 225 9.79 -12.14 -7.31
CA MET A 225 8.60 -11.76 -6.55
C MET A 225 8.12 -12.89 -5.63
N ARG A 226 8.16 -14.14 -6.11
CA ARG A 226 7.90 -15.31 -5.29
C ARG A 226 8.89 -15.45 -4.13
N ASP A 227 10.19 -15.18 -4.35
CA ASP A 227 11.20 -15.16 -3.28
C ASP A 227 10.89 -14.09 -2.22
N TYR A 228 10.54 -12.87 -2.64
CA TYR A 228 10.05 -11.83 -1.76
C TYR A 228 8.81 -12.28 -0.97
N GLY A 229 7.85 -12.93 -1.64
CA GLY A 229 6.67 -13.53 -1.02
C GLY A 229 7.03 -14.49 0.11
N ARG A 230 7.91 -15.46 -0.13
CA ARG A 230 8.39 -16.41 0.90
C ARG A 230 9.01 -15.71 2.08
N ASN A 231 9.84 -14.70 1.81
CA ASN A 231 10.52 -13.96 2.86
C ASN A 231 9.52 -13.17 3.72
N LEU A 232 8.57 -12.47 3.10
CA LEU A 232 7.50 -11.77 3.81
C LEU A 232 6.65 -12.72 4.64
N LEU A 233 6.21 -13.85 4.08
CA LEU A 233 5.39 -14.82 4.78
C LEU A 233 6.12 -15.51 5.94
N SER A 234 7.38 -15.86 5.73
CA SER A 234 8.23 -16.39 6.80
C SER A 234 8.36 -15.39 7.94
N ALA A 235 8.61 -14.11 7.63
CA ALA A 235 8.69 -13.05 8.63
C ALA A 235 7.36 -12.85 9.37
N ILE A 236 6.24 -12.81 8.63
CA ILE A 236 4.89 -12.68 9.21
C ILE A 236 4.63 -13.82 10.18
N LYS A 237 4.87 -15.08 9.77
CA LYS A 237 4.67 -16.26 10.61
C LYS A 237 5.48 -16.21 11.90
N GLU A 238 6.75 -15.81 11.83
CA GLU A 238 7.62 -15.74 13.01
C GLU A 238 7.22 -14.60 13.96
N VAL A 239 6.93 -13.41 13.43
CA VAL A 239 6.44 -12.25 14.20
C VAL A 239 5.13 -12.59 14.88
N ASN A 240 4.24 -13.25 14.16
CA ASN A 240 2.96 -13.73 14.65
C ASN A 240 3.10 -14.69 15.83
N ASN A 241 3.96 -15.69 15.71
CA ASN A 241 4.25 -16.62 16.80
C ASN A 241 4.85 -15.90 18.01
N LEU A 242 5.77 -14.95 17.79
CA LEU A 242 6.36 -14.16 18.86
C LEU A 242 5.31 -13.29 19.55
N LEU A 243 4.46 -12.61 18.79
CA LEU A 243 3.40 -11.77 19.36
C LEU A 243 2.42 -12.60 20.18
N ALA A 244 2.06 -13.77 19.68
CA ALA A 244 1.19 -14.68 20.38
C ALA A 244 1.83 -15.07 21.74
N LEU A 245 3.09 -15.52 21.75
CA LEU A 245 3.82 -15.78 23.01
C LEU A 245 3.82 -14.58 23.96
N LEU A 246 4.10 -13.38 23.44
CA LEU A 246 4.12 -12.15 24.24
C LEU A 246 2.74 -11.85 24.87
N ASN A 247 1.66 -11.93 24.09
CA ASN A 247 0.30 -11.71 24.56
C ASN A 247 -0.09 -12.72 25.65
N PHE A 248 0.24 -14.00 25.47
CA PHE A 248 -0.04 -15.04 26.47
C PHE A 248 0.71 -14.80 27.77
N HIS A 249 1.99 -14.42 27.70
CA HIS A 249 2.77 -14.10 28.88
C HIS A 249 2.15 -12.95 29.68
N TRP A 250 1.74 -11.88 28.99
CA TRP A 250 1.05 -10.74 29.62
C TRP A 250 -0.29 -11.14 30.25
N MET A 251 -1.05 -12.04 29.61
CA MET A 251 -2.36 -12.44 30.11
C MET A 251 -2.33 -13.38 31.30
N LEU A 252 -1.39 -14.32 31.34
CA LEU A 252 -1.39 -15.37 32.34
C LEU A 252 -0.60 -14.99 33.60
N ASN A 253 0.32 -14.01 33.52
CA ASN A 253 1.30 -13.73 34.58
C ASN A 253 2.02 -15.00 35.07
N ILE A 254 2.09 -16.01 34.21
CA ILE A 254 2.62 -17.33 34.51
C ILE A 254 4.13 -17.30 34.20
N LYS A 255 4.95 -17.61 35.22
CA LYS A 255 6.41 -17.77 35.13
C LYS A 255 6.82 -19.08 34.42
N VAL A 256 6.08 -19.51 33.41
CA VAL A 256 6.41 -20.71 32.63
C VAL A 256 7.42 -20.33 31.58
N LYS A 257 8.49 -21.13 31.45
CA LYS A 257 9.49 -20.93 30.40
C LYS A 257 8.79 -21.02 29.03
N PRO A 258 9.03 -20.12 28.07
CA PRO A 258 8.28 -20.09 26.81
C PRO A 258 8.51 -21.34 25.95
N LYS A 259 9.56 -22.12 26.20
CA LYS A 259 9.74 -23.46 25.60
C LYS A 259 8.63 -24.41 26.05
N THR A 260 8.39 -24.50 27.35
CA THR A 260 7.29 -25.26 27.94
C THR A 260 5.92 -24.72 27.50
N LEU A 261 5.80 -23.41 27.29
CA LEU A 261 4.57 -22.81 26.76
C LEU A 261 4.31 -23.21 25.30
N LYS A 262 5.36 -23.23 24.46
CA LYS A 262 5.30 -23.69 23.07
C LYS A 262 4.96 -25.18 22.95
N ASP A 263 5.47 -25.98 23.89
CA ASP A 263 5.19 -27.42 23.96
C ASP A 263 3.77 -27.71 24.49
N ARG A 264 3.23 -26.87 25.39
CA ARG A 264 1.85 -26.97 25.92
C ARG A 264 0.79 -26.28 25.05
N LEU A 265 1.18 -25.36 24.17
CA LEU A 265 0.31 -24.68 23.21
C LEU A 265 0.72 -24.99 21.76
N PRO A 266 0.70 -26.27 21.33
CA PRO A 266 0.98 -26.64 19.94
C PRO A 266 -0.04 -26.03 18.96
N SER A 267 -1.20 -25.58 19.46
CA SER A 267 -2.33 -25.00 18.74
C SER A 267 -2.37 -23.45 18.75
N LEU A 268 -1.27 -22.77 19.11
CA LEU A 268 -1.12 -21.31 19.00
C LEU A 268 -1.17 -20.87 17.54
N THR A 269 -2.35 -20.96 16.94
CA THR A 269 -2.55 -20.84 15.51
C THR A 269 -3.11 -19.46 15.24
N MET A 270 -2.31 -18.71 14.49
CA MET A 270 -2.72 -17.42 13.96
C MET A 270 -3.87 -17.61 12.99
N TRP A 271 -4.66 -16.56 12.86
CA TRP A 271 -5.92 -16.60 12.17
C TRP A 271 -5.80 -16.86 10.68
N ASP A 272 -4.66 -16.58 10.06
CA ASP A 272 -4.58 -16.61 8.61
C ASP A 272 -3.81 -17.83 8.10
N GLU A 273 -4.45 -18.63 7.25
CA GLU A 273 -3.77 -19.55 6.34
C GLU A 273 -3.33 -18.77 5.10
N TRP A 274 -2.03 -18.74 4.85
CA TRP A 274 -1.43 -17.89 3.84
C TRP A 274 -0.30 -18.60 3.10
N THR A 275 -0.38 -18.62 1.76
CA THR A 275 0.71 -19.04 0.87
C THR A 275 1.20 -17.88 0.01
N GLU A 276 2.34 -18.06 -0.67
CA GLU A 276 2.95 -17.03 -1.52
C GLU A 276 2.02 -16.50 -2.63
N ASP A 277 1.07 -17.33 -3.04
CA ASP A 277 0.17 -17.11 -4.17
C ASP A 277 -1.31 -17.02 -3.75
N SER A 278 -1.59 -16.73 -2.47
CA SER A 278 -2.97 -16.60 -1.99
C SER A 278 -3.15 -15.43 -1.02
N TYR A 279 -4.34 -14.85 -1.03
CA TYR A 279 -4.78 -13.95 0.04
C TYR A 279 -5.01 -14.75 1.35
N PRO A 280 -4.62 -14.21 2.52
CA PRO A 280 -4.98 -14.74 3.84
C PRO A 280 -6.42 -15.20 3.95
N ARG A 281 -6.62 -16.46 4.35
CA ARG A 281 -7.94 -16.97 4.74
C ARG A 281 -7.99 -17.15 6.25
N LEU A 282 -9.08 -16.70 6.86
CA LEU A 282 -9.35 -17.00 8.25
C LEU A 282 -9.38 -18.52 8.47
N LYS A 283 -8.76 -18.96 9.56
CA LYS A 283 -8.62 -20.36 9.93
C LYS A 283 -9.84 -20.74 10.76
N THR A 284 -10.65 -21.62 10.20
CA THR A 284 -11.81 -22.19 10.87
C THR A 284 -11.39 -22.93 12.13
N SER A 285 -12.13 -22.67 13.19
CA SER A 285 -11.97 -23.29 14.49
C SER A 285 -12.88 -24.53 14.56
N HIS A 286 -12.32 -25.69 14.93
CA HIS A 286 -12.98 -27.01 14.88
C HIS A 286 -13.05 -27.76 16.23
N SER A 287 -12.53 -27.20 17.32
CA SER A 287 -12.69 -27.77 18.66
C SER A 287 -14.06 -27.46 19.28
N ASP A 288 -14.61 -28.48 19.93
CA ASP A 288 -15.88 -28.40 20.64
C ASP A 288 -15.70 -27.52 21.91
N GLY A 289 -16.47 -26.43 22.06
CA GLY A 289 -16.58 -25.70 23.35
C GLY A 289 -16.31 -24.19 23.36
N ILE A 290 -15.34 -23.75 24.19
CA ILE A 290 -15.06 -22.32 24.47
C ILE A 290 -13.68 -21.91 23.97
N TRP A 291 -13.66 -20.90 23.11
CA TRP A 291 -12.46 -20.33 22.51
C TRP A 291 -12.11 -18.99 23.12
N HIS A 292 -10.83 -18.72 23.36
CA HIS A 292 -10.38 -17.43 23.86
C HIS A 292 -9.74 -16.60 22.75
N VAL A 293 -10.14 -15.32 22.68
CA VAL A 293 -9.72 -14.35 21.67
C VAL A 293 -9.09 -13.16 22.35
N ILE A 294 -7.83 -12.89 22.04
CA ILE A 294 -7.06 -11.81 22.69
C ILE A 294 -6.90 -10.69 21.69
N VAL A 295 -7.49 -9.52 21.93
CA VAL A 295 -7.43 -8.37 21.03
C VAL A 295 -6.46 -7.34 21.60
N THR A 296 -5.39 -7.03 20.87
CA THR A 296 -4.37 -6.04 21.28
C THR A 296 -4.49 -4.74 20.51
N ASN A 297 -4.67 -3.61 21.20
CA ASN A 297 -4.64 -2.26 20.63
C ASN A 297 -3.24 -1.62 20.79
N PRO A 298 -2.46 -1.44 19.71
CA PRO A 298 -1.15 -0.78 19.75
C PRO A 298 -1.21 0.76 19.69
N LEU A 299 -2.41 1.34 19.60
CA LEU A 299 -2.60 2.79 19.44
C LEU A 299 -2.65 3.49 20.79
N THR A 300 -2.37 4.78 20.77
CA THR A 300 -2.51 5.68 21.93
C THR A 300 -3.93 6.20 22.13
N VAL A 301 -4.89 5.69 21.35
CA VAL A 301 -6.32 6.05 21.41
C VAL A 301 -7.17 4.80 21.65
N ASN A 302 -8.38 4.99 22.18
CA ASN A 302 -9.31 3.89 22.37
C ASN A 302 -9.69 3.29 21.01
N TRP A 303 -9.78 1.97 20.94
CA TRP A 303 -10.07 1.26 19.69
C TRP A 303 -11.38 0.49 19.81
N VAL A 304 -12.39 0.91 19.04
CA VAL A 304 -13.68 0.22 18.94
C VAL A 304 -13.89 -0.17 17.48
N SER A 305 -13.87 -1.46 17.18
CA SER A 305 -13.90 -1.95 15.80
C SER A 305 -14.40 -3.39 15.74
N PRO A 306 -14.98 -3.81 14.59
CA PRO A 306 -15.41 -5.17 14.38
C PRO A 306 -14.21 -6.15 14.38
N VAL A 307 -14.48 -7.34 14.91
CA VAL A 307 -13.60 -8.51 14.91
C VAL A 307 -14.42 -9.70 14.37
N THR A 308 -13.88 -10.44 13.40
CA THR A 308 -14.58 -11.54 12.70
C THR A 308 -13.86 -12.87 12.89
N ILE A 309 -14.50 -13.87 13.48
CA ILE A 309 -13.90 -15.18 13.77
C ILE A 309 -14.58 -16.25 12.93
N GLN A 310 -13.79 -17.17 12.35
CA GLN A 310 -14.35 -18.35 11.69
C GLN A 310 -14.45 -19.55 12.61
N THR A 311 -15.67 -20.07 12.79
CA THR A 311 -15.99 -21.26 13.59
C THR A 311 -16.67 -22.32 12.73
N SER A 312 -16.55 -23.59 13.12
CA SER A 312 -17.28 -24.67 12.43
C SER A 312 -18.71 -24.85 12.90
N THR A 313 -19.06 -24.23 14.02
CA THR A 313 -20.40 -24.23 14.59
C THR A 313 -20.87 -22.79 14.86
N PRO A 314 -22.18 -22.51 14.80
CA PRO A 314 -22.71 -21.22 15.22
C PRO A 314 -22.37 -20.94 16.69
N SER A 315 -21.91 -19.72 16.97
CA SER A 315 -21.37 -19.34 18.27
C SER A 315 -21.83 -17.95 18.69
N TYR A 316 -21.78 -17.68 20.00
CA TYR A 316 -22.00 -16.35 20.58
C TYR A 316 -20.74 -15.88 21.33
N VAL A 317 -20.64 -14.58 21.61
CA VAL A 317 -19.46 -13.98 22.24
C VAL A 317 -19.78 -13.50 23.65
N LYS A 318 -18.85 -13.66 24.59
CA LYS A 318 -18.90 -13.08 25.93
C LYS A 318 -17.55 -12.49 26.34
N SER A 319 -17.57 -11.51 27.24
CA SER A 319 -16.37 -10.99 27.90
C SER A 319 -15.78 -12.00 28.87
N LYS A 320 -14.55 -11.76 29.35
CA LYS A 320 -13.94 -12.55 30.43
C LYS A 320 -14.80 -12.62 31.70
N GLN A 321 -15.59 -11.57 31.98
CA GLN A 321 -16.47 -11.49 33.15
C GLN A 321 -17.80 -12.25 32.94
N GLY A 322 -18.01 -12.86 31.78
CA GLY A 322 -19.22 -13.60 31.45
C GLY A 322 -20.36 -12.76 30.86
N THR A 323 -20.19 -11.43 30.74
CA THR A 323 -21.16 -10.55 30.06
C THR A 323 -21.22 -10.90 28.58
N ILE A 324 -22.41 -11.21 28.07
CA ILE A 324 -22.65 -11.47 26.64
C ILE A 324 -22.35 -10.20 25.84
N ILE A 325 -21.59 -10.34 24.77
CA ILE A 325 -21.27 -9.28 23.82
C ILE A 325 -22.17 -9.45 22.61
N PRO A 326 -22.88 -8.41 22.14
CA PRO A 326 -23.64 -8.47 20.90
C PRO A 326 -22.75 -8.96 19.75
N SER A 327 -23.18 -10.04 19.13
CA SER A 327 -22.43 -10.73 18.09
C SER A 327 -23.37 -11.24 17.02
N GLN A 328 -22.90 -11.32 15.79
CA GLN A 328 -23.67 -11.76 14.63
C GLN A 328 -23.00 -12.99 14.01
N CYS A 329 -23.79 -14.04 13.76
CA CYS A 329 -23.39 -15.23 13.03
C CYS A 329 -23.78 -15.10 11.56
N ASN A 330 -22.80 -15.22 10.66
CA ASN A 330 -22.97 -15.11 9.22
C ASN A 330 -22.55 -16.41 8.51
N PRO A 331 -23.19 -16.76 7.39
CA PRO A 331 -22.67 -17.80 6.52
C PRO A 331 -21.43 -17.27 5.77
N VAL A 332 -20.45 -18.14 5.55
CA VAL A 332 -19.25 -17.80 4.75
C VAL A 332 -19.47 -18.22 3.31
N PHE A 333 -19.18 -17.35 2.35
CA PHE A 333 -19.43 -17.62 0.93
C PHE A 333 -18.18 -18.07 0.17
N GLY A 334 -18.34 -19.12 -0.64
CA GLY A 334 -17.33 -19.56 -1.60
C GLY A 334 -17.22 -18.63 -2.82
N SER A 335 -16.29 -18.95 -3.73
CA SER A 335 -16.06 -18.16 -4.96
C SER A 335 -17.27 -18.10 -5.90
N ASN A 336 -18.18 -19.07 -5.78
CA ASN A 336 -19.43 -19.19 -6.53
C ASN A 336 -20.63 -18.48 -5.86
N MET A 337 -20.42 -17.77 -4.75
CA MET A 337 -21.47 -17.15 -3.93
C MET A 337 -22.43 -18.15 -3.27
N LEU A 338 -22.05 -19.42 -3.15
CA LEU A 338 -22.77 -20.40 -2.32
C LEU A 338 -22.17 -20.44 -0.90
N PRO A 339 -22.99 -20.63 0.14
CA PRO A 339 -22.50 -20.76 1.51
C PRO A 339 -21.66 -22.03 1.66
N LEU A 340 -20.53 -21.92 2.35
CA LEU A 340 -19.68 -23.03 2.74
C LEU A 340 -20.33 -23.76 3.92
N GLN A 341 -20.40 -25.08 3.84
CA GLN A 341 -20.95 -25.90 4.93
C GLN A 341 -19.99 -25.97 6.11
N GLY A 342 -20.53 -25.83 7.32
CA GLY A 342 -19.74 -25.94 8.55
C GLY A 342 -18.67 -24.86 8.70
N VAL A 343 -18.91 -23.66 8.15
CA VAL A 343 -18.04 -22.49 8.33
C VAL A 343 -18.91 -21.25 8.54
N TYR A 344 -18.70 -20.57 9.66
CA TYR A 344 -19.48 -19.42 10.10
C TYR A 344 -18.56 -18.26 10.47
N ASP A 345 -18.90 -17.04 10.02
CA ASP A 345 -18.25 -15.80 10.45
C ASP A 345 -19.00 -15.25 11.68
N ILE A 346 -18.33 -15.19 12.82
CA ILE A 346 -18.83 -14.59 14.06
C ILE A 346 -18.23 -13.20 14.20
N ILE A 347 -19.07 -12.17 14.02
CA ILE A 347 -18.65 -10.76 14.05
C ILE A 347 -19.13 -10.10 15.33
N PHE A 348 -18.26 -9.36 16.02
CA PHE A 348 -18.61 -8.55 17.18
C PHE A 348 -17.70 -7.32 17.28
N PHE A 349 -18.14 -6.29 18.01
CA PHE A 349 -17.30 -5.14 18.30
C PHE A 349 -16.39 -5.40 19.51
N ALA A 350 -15.09 -5.28 19.30
CA ALA A 350 -14.13 -5.22 20.40
C ALA A 350 -13.85 -3.76 20.74
N ASP A 351 -13.94 -3.43 22.04
CA ASP A 351 -13.58 -2.14 22.62
C ASP A 351 -12.30 -2.35 23.42
N VAL A 352 -11.20 -1.69 23.06
CA VAL A 352 -9.87 -1.94 23.64
C VAL A 352 -9.18 -0.61 23.94
N PRO A 353 -8.85 -0.33 25.22
CA PRO A 353 -8.16 0.90 25.63
C PRO A 353 -6.81 1.11 24.93
N PRO A 354 -6.30 2.36 24.93
CA PRO A 354 -4.96 2.67 24.43
C PRO A 354 -3.88 1.72 24.97
N LEU A 355 -2.97 1.27 24.09
CA LEU A 355 -1.79 0.47 24.44
C LEU A 355 -2.11 -0.72 25.37
N SER A 356 -3.21 -1.43 25.08
CA SER A 356 -3.74 -2.47 25.97
C SER A 356 -4.21 -3.70 25.20
N MET A 357 -4.66 -4.71 25.94
CA MET A 357 -5.27 -5.92 25.39
C MET A 357 -6.53 -6.29 26.17
N ARG A 358 -7.52 -6.87 25.48
CA ARG A 358 -8.72 -7.46 26.09
C ARG A 358 -8.93 -8.90 25.62
N THR A 359 -9.59 -9.69 26.47
CA THR A 359 -9.94 -11.09 26.15
C THR A 359 -11.43 -11.25 26.02
N TYR A 360 -11.84 -11.96 24.96
CA TYR A 360 -13.20 -12.39 24.68
C TYR A 360 -13.25 -13.91 24.63
N GLN A 361 -14.44 -14.46 24.86
CA GLN A 361 -14.73 -15.88 24.76
C GLN A 361 -15.78 -16.10 23.67
N VAL A 362 -15.46 -16.92 22.66
CA VAL A 362 -16.43 -17.41 21.68
C VAL A 362 -16.90 -18.76 22.16
N VAL A 363 -18.20 -18.90 22.33
CA VAL A 363 -18.82 -20.10 22.90
C VAL A 363 -19.75 -20.69 21.86
N GLU A 364 -19.47 -21.93 21.47
CA GLU A 364 -20.30 -22.67 20.53
C GLU A 364 -21.68 -22.94 21.12
N SER A 365 -22.72 -22.52 20.40
CA SER A 365 -24.12 -22.75 20.78
C SER A 365 -25.02 -22.25 19.67
N SER A 366 -25.60 -23.16 18.89
CA SER A 366 -26.61 -22.81 17.87
C SER A 366 -27.82 -22.11 18.46
N ASP A 367 -28.26 -22.51 19.66
CA ASP A 367 -29.46 -21.93 20.30
C ASP A 367 -29.26 -20.47 20.76
N LYS A 368 -28.02 -20.07 21.06
CA LYS A 368 -27.69 -18.71 21.52
C LYS A 368 -27.04 -17.84 20.46
N ALA A 369 -26.62 -18.42 19.34
CA ALA A 369 -26.06 -17.68 18.23
C ALA A 369 -27.14 -16.80 17.59
N GLU A 370 -26.81 -15.53 17.37
CA GLU A 370 -27.71 -14.61 16.68
C GLU A 370 -27.42 -14.66 15.18
N PHE A 371 -28.25 -15.39 14.44
CA PHE A 371 -28.11 -15.56 12.99
C PHE A 371 -28.50 -14.29 12.24
N SER A 372 -27.71 -13.93 11.24
CA SER A 372 -28.11 -12.96 10.23
C SER A 372 -29.25 -13.48 9.36
N THR A 373 -29.98 -12.56 8.75
CA THR A 373 -30.95 -12.86 7.70
C THR A 373 -30.32 -12.65 6.33
N ILE A 374 -30.73 -13.47 5.36
CA ILE A 374 -30.17 -13.46 4.01
C ILE A 374 -31.22 -13.08 2.98
N THR A 375 -30.94 -12.07 2.18
CA THR A 375 -31.75 -11.72 1.01
C THR A 375 -30.96 -11.95 -0.27
N VAL A 376 -31.53 -12.71 -1.20
CA VAL A 376 -30.92 -13.07 -2.48
C VAL A 376 -31.59 -12.29 -3.61
N TYR A 377 -30.78 -11.74 -4.50
CA TYR A 377 -31.23 -11.06 -5.73
C TYR A 377 -30.74 -11.80 -6.97
N GLY A 378 -31.48 -11.65 -8.07
CA GLY A 378 -31.17 -12.28 -9.35
C GLY A 378 -31.70 -13.72 -9.50
N LYS A 379 -31.42 -14.33 -10.66
CA LYS A 379 -31.93 -15.66 -11.02
C LYS A 379 -30.98 -16.82 -10.68
N LYS A 380 -29.68 -16.57 -10.58
CA LYS A 380 -28.65 -17.62 -10.46
C LYS A 380 -28.66 -18.35 -9.12
N LEU A 381 -28.95 -17.64 -8.03
CA LEU A 381 -28.96 -18.21 -6.68
C LEU A 381 -30.39 -18.65 -6.27
N SER A 382 -30.48 -19.82 -5.64
CA SER A 382 -31.70 -20.36 -5.04
C SER A 382 -31.64 -20.25 -3.53
N THR A 383 -32.75 -19.88 -2.88
CA THR A 383 -32.82 -19.86 -1.40
C THR A 383 -32.66 -21.25 -0.78
N LYS A 384 -32.89 -22.32 -1.56
CA LYS A 384 -32.68 -23.71 -1.12
C LYS A 384 -31.21 -24.07 -0.93
N ASP A 385 -30.29 -23.28 -1.47
CA ASP A 385 -28.85 -23.52 -1.34
C ASP A 385 -28.30 -23.05 0.01
N PHE A 386 -29.16 -22.48 0.87
CA PHE A 386 -28.80 -21.86 2.14
C PHE A 386 -29.40 -22.64 3.32
N VAL A 387 -28.70 -22.58 4.45
CA VAL A 387 -29.11 -23.24 5.71
C VAL A 387 -30.36 -22.53 6.27
N PRO A 388 -31.43 -23.24 6.66
CA PRO A 388 -32.72 -22.63 7.06
C PRO A 388 -32.64 -21.60 8.19
N GLU A 389 -31.67 -21.74 9.09
CA GLU A 389 -31.42 -20.87 10.25
C GLU A 389 -31.17 -19.42 9.84
N PHE A 390 -30.63 -19.17 8.64
CA PHE A 390 -30.41 -17.84 8.09
C PHE A 390 -31.64 -17.21 7.40
N GLN A 391 -32.76 -17.92 7.39
CA GLN A 391 -34.05 -17.48 6.83
C GLN A 391 -33.91 -16.83 5.44
N PRO A 392 -33.33 -17.54 4.44
CA PRO A 392 -33.04 -16.97 3.13
C PRO A 392 -34.31 -16.59 2.37
N VAL A 393 -34.42 -15.33 1.96
CA VAL A 393 -35.54 -14.82 1.15
C VAL A 393 -35.08 -14.35 -0.21
N LYS A 394 -35.95 -14.48 -1.22
CA LYS A 394 -35.70 -13.95 -2.56
C LYS A 394 -36.41 -12.60 -2.70
N SER A 395 -35.68 -11.58 -3.13
CA SER A 395 -36.25 -10.25 -3.37
C SER A 395 -36.25 -9.92 -4.87
N THR A 396 -37.29 -9.21 -5.28
CA THR A 396 -37.44 -8.62 -6.63
C THR A 396 -37.47 -7.09 -6.59
N LYS A 397 -37.17 -6.49 -5.42
CA LYS A 397 -37.10 -5.04 -5.30
C LYS A 397 -36.05 -4.48 -6.28
N PRO A 398 -36.30 -3.31 -6.89
CA PRO A 398 -35.38 -2.74 -7.89
C PRO A 398 -34.10 -2.16 -7.26
N VAL A 399 -34.14 -1.88 -5.96
CA VAL A 399 -33.02 -1.33 -5.19
C VAL A 399 -32.82 -2.12 -3.91
N ILE A 400 -31.57 -2.14 -3.45
CA ILE A 400 -31.15 -2.71 -2.17
C ILE A 400 -30.80 -1.54 -1.26
N GLU A 401 -31.23 -1.59 -0.01
CA GLU A 401 -30.92 -0.56 0.99
C GLU A 401 -30.35 -1.22 2.25
N ILE A 402 -29.29 -0.63 2.78
CA ILE A 402 -28.76 -0.93 4.12
C ILE A 402 -28.60 0.39 4.87
N GLU A 403 -28.85 0.40 6.17
CA GLU A 403 -28.77 1.63 6.97
C GLU A 403 -28.33 1.32 8.40
N ASN A 404 -27.77 2.34 9.04
CA ASN A 404 -27.53 2.41 10.47
C ASN A 404 -28.03 3.78 10.98
N SER A 405 -27.68 4.17 12.20
CA SER A 405 -28.04 5.47 12.77
C SER A 405 -27.41 6.69 12.08
N LEU A 406 -26.35 6.51 11.29
CA LEU A 406 -25.56 7.58 10.70
C LEU A 406 -25.77 7.73 9.19
N LEU A 407 -25.94 6.61 8.48
CA LEU A 407 -25.96 6.52 7.04
C LEU A 407 -27.09 5.61 6.56
N LYS A 408 -27.61 5.90 5.37
CA LYS A 408 -28.39 4.97 4.56
C LYS A 408 -27.72 4.86 3.18
N ALA A 409 -27.38 3.65 2.77
CA ALA A 409 -26.72 3.37 1.50
C ALA A 409 -27.65 2.59 0.58
N THR A 410 -27.75 3.03 -0.67
CA THR A 410 -28.61 2.43 -1.70
C THR A 410 -27.76 1.83 -2.80
N PHE A 411 -28.11 0.61 -3.22
CA PHE A 411 -27.39 -0.19 -4.20
C PHE A 411 -28.33 -0.65 -5.32
N SER A 412 -27.75 -0.84 -6.51
CA SER A 412 -28.46 -1.41 -7.64
C SER A 412 -28.75 -2.89 -7.41
N ALA A 413 -30.00 -3.32 -7.54
CA ALA A 413 -30.34 -4.76 -7.48
C ALA A 413 -29.88 -5.53 -8.74
N CYS A 414 -29.44 -4.82 -9.79
CA CYS A 414 -28.95 -5.40 -11.03
C CYS A 414 -27.44 -5.71 -10.98
N THR A 415 -26.66 -4.89 -10.27
CA THR A 415 -25.19 -5.03 -10.19
C THR A 415 -24.71 -5.38 -8.78
N GLY A 416 -25.47 -5.02 -7.75
CA GLY A 416 -25.06 -5.10 -6.34
C GLY A 416 -24.03 -4.05 -5.95
N THR A 417 -23.81 -3.02 -6.78
CA THR A 417 -22.88 -1.92 -6.51
C THR A 417 -23.60 -0.70 -5.92
N LEU A 418 -22.85 0.09 -5.14
CA LEU A 418 -23.34 1.31 -4.48
C LEU A 418 -23.78 2.33 -5.52
N GLN A 419 -24.88 3.05 -5.23
CA GLN A 419 -25.40 4.15 -6.07
C GLN A 419 -25.37 5.48 -5.33
N SER A 420 -25.77 5.50 -4.06
CA SER A 420 -25.77 6.73 -3.26
C SER A 420 -25.68 6.45 -1.77
N VAL A 421 -25.24 7.47 -1.02
CA VAL A 421 -25.20 7.48 0.44
C VAL A 421 -25.94 8.72 0.94
N LEU A 422 -26.96 8.50 1.76
CA LEU A 422 -27.66 9.51 2.54
C LEU A 422 -27.02 9.60 3.92
N ARG A 423 -26.59 10.79 4.33
CA ARG A 423 -26.19 11.07 5.70
C ARG A 423 -27.42 11.41 6.54
N GLN A 424 -27.68 10.63 7.58
CA GLN A 424 -28.86 10.84 8.40
C GLN A 424 -28.79 12.12 9.25
N THR A 425 -27.57 12.55 9.60
CA THR A 425 -27.32 13.72 10.45
C THR A 425 -27.84 15.04 9.86
N ASP A 426 -27.73 15.23 8.54
CA ASP A 426 -28.14 16.44 7.84
C ASP A 426 -29.03 16.17 6.62
N GLN A 427 -29.42 14.91 6.41
CA GLN A 427 -30.21 14.44 5.26
C GLN A 427 -29.55 14.75 3.89
N ALA A 428 -28.23 14.98 3.87
CA ALA A 428 -27.50 15.22 2.63
C ALA A 428 -27.32 13.92 1.83
N VAL A 429 -27.65 13.96 0.54
CA VAL A 429 -27.50 12.83 -0.39
C VAL A 429 -26.26 13.03 -1.25
N TYR A 430 -25.35 12.07 -1.17
CA TYR A 430 -24.17 11.97 -2.02
C TYR A 430 -24.43 10.89 -3.06
N GLN A 431 -24.40 11.26 -4.34
CA GLN A 431 -24.32 10.28 -5.42
C GLN A 431 -22.91 9.71 -5.40
N THR A 432 -22.79 8.38 -5.35
CA THR A 432 -21.51 7.67 -5.17
C THR A 432 -21.58 6.34 -5.91
N GLU A 433 -21.80 6.40 -7.22
CA GLU A 433 -22.00 5.21 -8.04
C GLU A 433 -20.68 4.46 -8.22
N ILE A 434 -20.62 3.20 -7.77
CA ILE A 434 -19.50 2.31 -8.00
C ILE A 434 -19.70 1.55 -9.32
N LYS A 435 -18.74 1.69 -10.22
CA LYS A 435 -18.64 0.94 -11.48
C LYS A 435 -17.34 0.16 -11.56
N MET A 436 -17.43 -1.06 -12.10
CA MET A 436 -16.25 -1.84 -12.47
C MET A 436 -15.92 -1.54 -13.94
N MET A 437 -14.75 -0.99 -14.16
CA MET A 437 -14.27 -0.54 -15.46
C MET A 437 -13.05 -1.36 -15.88
N THR A 438 -12.73 -1.37 -17.16
CA THR A 438 -11.55 -2.03 -17.70
C THR A 438 -10.83 -1.14 -18.71
N TYR A 439 -9.49 -1.12 -18.63
CA TYR A 439 -8.63 -0.59 -19.67
C TYR A 439 -8.01 -1.73 -20.46
N GLY A 440 -8.04 -1.63 -21.79
CA GLY A 440 -7.17 -2.42 -22.66
C GLY A 440 -5.80 -1.76 -22.82
N THR A 441 -4.79 -2.51 -23.26
CA THR A 441 -3.44 -1.98 -23.51
C THR A 441 -3.15 -1.70 -25.00
N GLY A 442 -2.30 -0.70 -25.25
CA GLY A 442 -1.66 -0.42 -26.54
C GLY A 442 -1.89 1.02 -27.00
N SER A 443 -0.90 1.66 -27.60
CA SER A 443 -1.04 3.06 -28.06
C SER A 443 -1.63 3.15 -29.48
N TRP A 444 -2.61 4.05 -29.68
CA TRP A 444 -3.10 4.42 -31.03
C TRP A 444 -2.20 5.44 -31.73
N SER A 445 -1.40 6.19 -30.98
CA SER A 445 -0.59 7.30 -31.47
C SER A 445 0.87 6.94 -31.73
N ASN A 446 1.31 5.75 -31.30
CA ASN A 446 2.72 5.38 -31.34
C ASN A 446 3.04 4.34 -32.45
N PRO A 447 3.96 4.64 -33.39
CA PRO A 447 4.36 3.73 -34.47
C PRO A 447 5.07 2.45 -33.99
N PHE A 448 5.59 2.45 -32.76
CA PHE A 448 6.29 1.31 -32.15
C PHE A 448 5.35 0.27 -31.54
N ARG A 449 4.02 0.52 -31.53
CA ARG A 449 3.01 -0.35 -30.92
C ARG A 449 3.31 -0.70 -29.44
N ASP A 450 3.88 0.26 -28.73
CA ASP A 450 4.15 0.13 -27.30
C ASP A 450 2.86 -0.19 -26.53
N SER A 451 3.02 -0.87 -25.42
CA SER A 451 1.94 -1.45 -24.61
C SER A 451 2.29 -1.37 -23.13
N SER A 452 1.27 -1.43 -22.27
CA SER A 452 1.44 -1.58 -20.83
C SER A 452 2.30 -2.80 -20.50
N GLY A 453 3.08 -2.69 -19.43
CA GLY A 453 3.83 -3.78 -18.80
C GLY A 453 3.88 -3.58 -17.29
N ALA A 454 4.89 -4.13 -16.61
CA ALA A 454 4.98 -4.04 -15.14
C ALA A 454 5.16 -2.59 -14.63
N TYR A 455 5.87 -1.75 -15.38
CA TYR A 455 6.16 -0.35 -15.05
C TYR A 455 5.15 0.59 -15.69
N ILE A 456 4.92 0.42 -16.99
CA ILE A 456 4.18 1.36 -17.83
C ILE A 456 2.68 1.06 -17.79
N PHE A 457 1.89 2.11 -17.64
CA PHE A 457 0.46 2.09 -17.93
C PHE A 457 0.23 2.84 -19.24
N MET A 458 -0.25 2.13 -20.25
CA MET A 458 -0.49 2.66 -21.59
C MET A 458 -1.85 2.17 -22.10
N PRO A 459 -2.95 2.79 -21.63
CA PRO A 459 -4.28 2.39 -22.01
C PRO A 459 -4.55 2.69 -23.49
N ARG A 460 -5.28 1.78 -24.15
CA ARG A 460 -5.77 1.95 -25.52
C ARG A 460 -6.79 3.07 -25.64
N GLY A 461 -7.44 3.49 -24.58
CA GLY A 461 -8.42 4.57 -24.64
C GLY A 461 -9.08 4.74 -23.30
N PRO A 462 -10.19 5.48 -23.25
CA PRO A 462 -11.01 5.58 -22.04
C PRO A 462 -11.44 4.18 -21.55
N ALA A 463 -11.59 4.04 -20.23
CA ALA A 463 -12.06 2.78 -19.64
C ALA A 463 -13.47 2.45 -20.11
N GLN A 464 -13.74 1.16 -20.32
CA GLN A 464 -15.06 0.65 -20.67
C GLN A 464 -15.67 -0.04 -19.44
N GLU A 465 -16.99 0.08 -19.27
CA GLU A 465 -17.67 -0.62 -18.17
C GLU A 465 -17.65 -2.13 -18.43
N VAL A 466 -17.39 -2.90 -17.38
CA VAL A 466 -17.38 -4.36 -17.44
C VAL A 466 -18.82 -4.86 -17.43
N GLU A 467 -19.28 -5.39 -18.57
CA GLU A 467 -20.63 -5.91 -18.71
C GLU A 467 -20.90 -7.07 -17.73
N SER A 468 -21.92 -6.91 -16.87
CA SER A 468 -22.34 -7.92 -15.91
C SER A 468 -23.74 -8.43 -16.23
N LEU A 469 -23.82 -9.63 -16.79
CA LEU A 469 -25.10 -10.29 -17.08
C LEU A 469 -25.55 -11.14 -15.89
N TYR A 470 -26.56 -10.64 -15.17
CA TYR A 470 -27.21 -11.33 -14.05
C TYR A 470 -26.21 -11.78 -12.97
N PRO A 471 -25.59 -10.86 -12.22
CA PRO A 471 -24.69 -11.22 -11.13
C PRO A 471 -25.44 -11.94 -10.00
N SER A 472 -24.69 -12.77 -9.28
CA SER A 472 -25.16 -13.34 -8.01
C SER A 472 -24.98 -12.30 -6.93
N ILE A 473 -26.08 -11.85 -6.32
CA ILE A 473 -26.09 -10.83 -5.28
C ILE A 473 -26.74 -11.38 -4.01
N VAL A 474 -26.05 -11.21 -2.89
CA VAL A 474 -26.50 -11.61 -1.56
C VAL A 474 -26.41 -10.41 -0.63
N VAL A 475 -27.46 -10.18 0.15
CA VAL A 475 -27.50 -9.17 1.21
C VAL A 475 -27.60 -9.90 2.54
N ILE A 476 -26.64 -9.64 3.42
CA ILE A 476 -26.58 -10.17 4.78
C ILE A 476 -27.02 -9.03 5.70
N HIS A 477 -28.05 -9.26 6.52
CA HIS A 477 -28.54 -8.27 7.47
C HIS A 477 -28.53 -8.86 8.88
N GLY A 478 -27.86 -8.20 9.80
CA GLY A 478 -27.83 -8.61 11.20
C GLY A 478 -27.54 -7.44 12.15
N PRO A 479 -27.46 -7.73 13.46
CA PRO A 479 -27.39 -6.71 14.51
C PRO A 479 -26.07 -5.93 14.50
N VAL A 480 -24.97 -6.51 14.04
CA VAL A 480 -23.62 -5.90 14.07
C VAL A 480 -23.31 -5.18 12.75
N ALA A 481 -23.75 -5.73 11.62
CA ALA A 481 -23.51 -5.17 10.30
C ALA A 481 -24.52 -5.64 9.26
N SER A 482 -24.67 -4.81 8.23
CA SER A 482 -25.32 -5.20 6.97
C SER A 482 -24.30 -5.18 5.83
N THR A 483 -24.31 -6.20 4.97
CA THR A 483 -23.37 -6.34 3.86
C THR A 483 -24.10 -6.67 2.57
N VAL A 484 -23.81 -5.94 1.50
CA VAL A 484 -24.20 -6.29 0.12
C VAL A 484 -22.99 -6.91 -0.57
N MET A 485 -23.13 -8.13 -1.09
CA MET A 485 -22.07 -8.85 -1.78
C MET A 485 -22.52 -9.25 -3.19
N ALA A 486 -21.67 -9.00 -4.18
CA ALA A 486 -21.93 -9.29 -5.59
C ALA A 486 -20.74 -9.98 -6.25
N LYS A 487 -21.01 -11.03 -7.04
CA LYS A 487 -20.02 -11.62 -7.95
C LYS A 487 -20.13 -10.97 -9.33
N LEU A 488 -19.17 -10.11 -9.63
CA LEU A 488 -19.01 -9.43 -10.91
C LEU A 488 -17.88 -10.10 -11.72
N PRO A 489 -17.78 -9.85 -13.04
CA PRO A 489 -16.66 -10.36 -13.81
C PRO A 489 -15.34 -9.83 -13.26
N GLY A 490 -14.39 -10.73 -12.98
CA GLY A 490 -13.06 -10.39 -12.46
C GLY A 490 -13.00 -9.98 -10.99
N VAL A 491 -14.13 -9.81 -10.29
CA VAL A 491 -14.12 -9.35 -8.89
C VAL A 491 -15.34 -9.83 -8.10
N ARG A 492 -15.11 -10.26 -6.85
CA ARG A 492 -16.17 -10.32 -5.83
C ARG A 492 -16.16 -8.98 -5.07
N HIS A 493 -17.22 -8.20 -5.24
CA HIS A 493 -17.40 -6.91 -4.58
C HIS A 493 -18.27 -7.09 -3.35
N ALA A 494 -17.89 -6.49 -2.23
CA ALA A 494 -18.71 -6.41 -1.03
C ALA A 494 -18.67 -4.99 -0.46
N ALA A 495 -19.80 -4.53 0.04
CA ALA A 495 -19.93 -3.26 0.74
C ALA A 495 -20.66 -3.50 2.06
N THR A 496 -20.03 -3.13 3.17
CA THR A 496 -20.50 -3.36 4.53
C THR A 496 -20.74 -2.03 5.23
N LEU A 497 -21.89 -1.91 5.89
CA LEU A 497 -22.22 -0.84 6.82
C LEU A 497 -22.34 -1.44 8.22
N TYR A 498 -21.52 -0.97 9.14
CA TYR A 498 -21.54 -1.43 10.52
C TYR A 498 -22.58 -0.69 11.37
N ASN A 499 -23.31 -1.40 12.22
CA ASN A 499 -24.34 -0.85 13.07
C ASN A 499 -23.72 -0.29 14.37
N THR A 500 -23.04 0.83 14.26
CA THR A 500 -22.45 1.55 15.40
C THR A 500 -22.46 3.05 15.16
N ASP A 501 -22.57 3.84 16.23
CA ASP A 501 -22.50 5.30 16.16
C ASP A 501 -21.05 5.83 16.05
N GLY A 502 -20.06 4.95 16.15
CA GLY A 502 -18.63 5.31 16.10
C GLY A 502 -18.08 5.48 14.68
N PRO A 503 -16.77 5.77 14.55
CA PRO A 503 -16.11 5.98 13.25
C PRO A 503 -16.30 4.84 12.24
N MET A 504 -16.45 3.60 12.72
CA MET A 504 -16.67 2.44 11.84
C MET A 504 -18.06 2.43 11.19
N GLY A 505 -19.09 3.03 11.82
CA GLY A 505 -20.41 3.16 11.22
C GLY A 505 -20.58 4.40 10.35
N ALA A 506 -19.61 5.33 10.38
CA ALA A 506 -19.62 6.56 9.60
C ALA A 506 -19.12 6.39 8.16
N GLY A 507 -18.74 5.18 7.75
CA GLY A 507 -18.21 4.90 6.41
C GLY A 507 -18.75 3.60 5.82
N ILE A 508 -18.73 3.51 4.49
CA ILE A 508 -19.02 2.28 3.75
C ILE A 508 -17.71 1.52 3.55
N HIS A 509 -17.64 0.30 4.08
CA HIS A 509 -16.43 -0.53 4.01
C HIS A 509 -16.52 -1.45 2.80
N ILE A 510 -15.61 -1.27 1.85
CA ILE A 510 -15.63 -1.96 0.56
C ILE A 510 -14.52 -3.00 0.54
N GLU A 511 -14.86 -4.25 0.20
CA GLU A 511 -13.90 -5.31 -0.11
C GLU A 511 -14.06 -5.71 -1.57
N ASN A 512 -12.97 -5.64 -2.33
CA ASN A 512 -12.87 -6.19 -3.67
C ASN A 512 -11.89 -7.36 -3.66
N LEU A 513 -12.35 -8.59 -3.88
CA LEU A 513 -11.46 -9.70 -4.19
C LEU A 513 -11.35 -9.86 -5.70
N ALA A 514 -10.31 -9.26 -6.28
CA ALA A 514 -10.03 -9.32 -7.71
C ALA A 514 -9.38 -10.67 -8.07
N ASP A 515 -9.80 -11.25 -9.19
CA ASP A 515 -9.25 -12.48 -9.76
C ASP A 515 -9.16 -12.36 -11.28
N LEU A 516 -7.98 -11.93 -11.73
CA LEU A 516 -7.65 -11.80 -13.15
C LEU A 516 -6.84 -12.99 -13.67
N SER A 517 -6.82 -14.13 -12.96
CA SER A 517 -5.99 -15.29 -13.33
C SER A 517 -6.39 -15.93 -14.67
N SER A 518 -7.64 -15.75 -15.10
CA SER A 518 -8.18 -16.28 -16.35
C SER A 518 -7.62 -15.56 -17.59
N GLU A 519 -7.46 -16.30 -18.69
CA GLU A 519 -7.01 -15.76 -19.98
C GLU A 519 -7.95 -14.71 -20.60
N THR A 520 -9.21 -14.66 -20.18
CA THR A 520 -10.16 -13.61 -20.60
C THR A 520 -9.70 -12.21 -20.18
N TRP A 521 -8.87 -12.11 -19.15
CA TRP A 521 -8.28 -10.87 -18.66
C TRP A 521 -6.91 -10.56 -19.26
N ASN A 522 -6.42 -11.36 -20.21
CA ASN A 522 -5.19 -11.05 -20.92
C ASN A 522 -5.27 -9.63 -21.52
N ASN A 523 -4.29 -8.79 -21.21
CA ASN A 523 -4.20 -7.41 -21.71
C ASN A 523 -5.31 -6.47 -21.23
N HIS A 524 -5.81 -6.71 -20.01
CA HIS A 524 -6.80 -5.88 -19.34
C HIS A 524 -6.35 -5.46 -17.94
N GLU A 525 -6.80 -4.28 -17.54
CA GLU A 525 -6.55 -3.68 -16.22
C GLU A 525 -7.89 -3.34 -15.58
N LEU A 526 -8.22 -4.00 -14.47
CA LEU A 526 -9.51 -3.84 -13.78
C LEU A 526 -9.46 -2.62 -12.86
N VAL A 527 -10.49 -1.78 -12.95
CA VAL A 527 -10.59 -0.50 -12.25
C VAL A 527 -11.91 -0.43 -11.49
N MET A 528 -11.87 0.08 -10.26
CA MET A 528 -13.06 0.54 -9.56
C MET A 528 -13.17 2.05 -9.75
N ARG A 529 -14.28 2.53 -10.31
CA ARG A 529 -14.60 3.94 -10.47
C ARG A 529 -15.76 4.34 -9.57
N LEU A 530 -15.61 5.47 -8.90
CA LEU A 530 -16.64 6.20 -8.17
C LEU A 530 -17.05 7.39 -9.03
N GLU A 531 -18.32 7.46 -9.41
CA GLU A 531 -18.93 8.63 -10.06
C GLU A 531 -19.81 9.36 -9.05
N THR A 532 -19.59 10.66 -8.89
CA THR A 532 -20.16 11.42 -7.78
C THR A 532 -20.77 12.75 -8.21
N ASN A 533 -21.60 13.33 -7.34
CA ASN A 533 -22.12 14.70 -7.48
C ASN A 533 -21.27 15.74 -6.74
N VAL A 534 -20.06 15.39 -6.29
CA VAL A 534 -19.11 16.32 -5.65
C VAL A 534 -18.14 16.81 -6.71
N TYR A 535 -18.34 18.04 -7.18
CA TYR A 535 -17.57 18.62 -8.27
C TYR A 535 -16.52 19.60 -7.73
N PRO A 536 -15.23 19.22 -7.73
CA PRO A 536 -14.17 20.10 -7.26
C PRO A 536 -13.94 21.28 -8.21
N GLN A 537 -13.54 22.42 -7.64
CA GLN A 537 -13.09 23.57 -8.43
C GLN A 537 -11.88 23.20 -9.29
N GLU A 538 -11.88 23.65 -10.54
CA GLU A 538 -10.76 23.46 -11.48
C GLU A 538 -10.28 22.01 -11.67
N SER A 539 -11.11 21.01 -11.36
CA SER A 539 -10.73 19.58 -11.36
C SER A 539 -9.58 19.25 -10.40
N ASP A 540 -9.53 19.95 -9.26
CA ASP A 540 -8.62 19.64 -8.16
C ASP A 540 -9.03 18.34 -7.46
N TRP A 541 -8.04 17.58 -7.01
CA TRP A 541 -8.23 16.42 -6.14
C TRP A 541 -7.00 16.25 -5.27
N CYS A 542 -7.11 15.45 -4.22
CA CYS A 542 -5.99 15.20 -3.32
C CYS A 542 -5.67 13.71 -3.25
N VAL A 543 -4.37 13.41 -3.27
CA VAL A 543 -3.81 12.06 -3.11
C VAL A 543 -2.69 12.11 -2.11
N ASP A 544 -2.56 11.07 -1.29
CA ASP A 544 -1.52 11.03 -0.29
C ASP A 544 -0.13 10.79 -0.89
N LEU A 545 0.91 11.27 -0.20
CA LEU A 545 2.29 10.91 -0.43
C LEU A 545 2.80 10.10 0.75
N ASN A 546 2.99 8.80 0.52
CA ASN A 546 3.57 7.84 1.46
C ASN A 546 2.79 7.69 2.78
N GLY A 547 1.50 8.02 2.80
CA GLY A 547 0.69 8.06 4.02
C GLY A 547 1.14 9.11 5.03
N TYR A 548 1.91 10.13 4.60
CA TYR A 548 2.43 11.18 5.48
C TYR A 548 1.72 12.52 5.30
N GLN A 549 1.45 12.91 4.04
CA GLN A 549 0.81 14.19 3.73
C GLN A 549 -0.14 14.05 2.54
N MET A 550 -1.14 14.92 2.47
CA MET A 550 -2.03 15.03 1.31
C MET A 550 -1.47 16.04 0.31
N HIS A 551 -1.39 15.64 -0.95
CA HIS A 551 -0.89 16.48 -2.02
C HIS A 551 -2.02 16.81 -3.01
N ARG A 552 -2.20 18.10 -3.28
CA ARG A 552 -3.20 18.59 -4.22
C ARG A 552 -2.70 18.40 -5.65
N LYS A 553 -3.49 17.71 -6.45
CA LYS A 553 -3.29 17.46 -7.87
C LYS A 553 -4.41 18.11 -8.66
N LYS A 554 -4.11 18.43 -9.91
CA LYS A 554 -5.06 19.00 -10.86
C LYS A 554 -5.06 18.13 -12.09
N TRP A 555 -6.24 17.68 -12.51
CA TRP A 555 -6.35 16.97 -13.77
C TRP A 555 -5.98 17.90 -14.94
N ARG A 556 -5.26 17.37 -15.93
CA ARG A 556 -4.81 18.13 -17.09
C ARG A 556 -5.19 17.43 -18.37
N SER A 557 -6.07 18.07 -19.16
CA SER A 557 -6.47 17.60 -20.49
C SER A 557 -5.31 17.45 -21.48
N LYS A 558 -4.23 18.22 -21.28
CA LYS A 558 -2.99 18.10 -22.08
C LYS A 558 -2.17 16.85 -21.78
N PHE A 559 -2.44 16.18 -20.66
CA PHE A 559 -1.80 14.91 -20.31
C PHE A 559 -2.68 13.77 -20.81
N LEU A 560 -2.03 12.68 -21.24
CA LEU A 560 -2.72 11.44 -21.55
C LEU A 560 -3.33 10.83 -20.28
N ILE A 561 -4.22 9.85 -20.44
CA ILE A 561 -4.93 9.19 -19.33
C ILE A 561 -3.94 8.74 -18.24
N GLN A 562 -2.88 8.06 -18.64
CA GLN A 562 -1.82 7.54 -17.77
C GLN A 562 -0.97 8.62 -17.10
N GLY A 563 -0.95 9.84 -17.65
CA GLY A 563 -0.23 10.98 -17.08
C GLY A 563 -1.00 11.72 -15.99
N ASN A 564 -2.28 11.37 -15.78
CA ASN A 564 -3.10 11.87 -14.68
C ASN A 564 -3.20 10.88 -13.50
N TYR A 565 -2.60 9.69 -13.63
CA TYR A 565 -2.55 8.71 -12.53
C TYR A 565 -1.43 9.03 -11.53
N HIS A 566 -1.73 8.84 -10.26
CA HIS A 566 -0.81 9.03 -9.12
C HIS A 566 -0.88 7.85 -8.15
N PRO A 567 0.16 7.61 -7.34
CA PRO A 567 0.12 6.55 -6.35
C PRO A 567 -0.73 6.99 -5.16
N MET A 568 -1.79 6.25 -4.87
CA MET A 568 -2.54 6.33 -3.62
C MET A 568 -1.97 5.28 -2.68
N THR A 569 -1.33 5.67 -1.59
CA THR A 569 -0.75 4.73 -0.61
C THR A 569 -1.54 4.58 0.67
N SER A 570 -2.48 5.51 0.94
CA SER A 570 -3.38 5.49 2.09
C SER A 570 -4.75 6.10 1.80
N MET A 571 -4.86 7.21 1.05
CA MET A 571 -6.16 7.81 0.74
C MET A 571 -6.14 8.81 -0.43
N VAL A 572 -7.31 9.03 -1.01
CA VAL A 572 -7.62 10.10 -1.97
C VAL A 572 -8.91 10.79 -1.59
N TYR A 573 -9.08 12.06 -1.96
CA TYR A 573 -10.38 12.73 -1.86
C TYR A 573 -10.61 13.76 -2.95
N ILE A 574 -11.90 14.03 -3.20
CA ILE A 574 -12.41 15.19 -3.93
C ILE A 574 -13.30 16.01 -3.00
N GLU A 575 -13.30 17.33 -3.17
CA GLU A 575 -14.07 18.26 -2.35
C GLU A 575 -14.57 19.43 -3.21
N ASP A 576 -15.85 19.77 -3.06
CA ASP A 576 -16.47 20.89 -3.76
C ASP A 576 -16.34 22.23 -2.99
N GLU A 577 -16.77 23.33 -3.62
CA GLU A 577 -16.75 24.67 -2.99
C GLU A 577 -17.65 24.77 -1.74
N GLN A 578 -18.65 23.90 -1.64
CA GLN A 578 -19.55 23.83 -0.49
C GLN A 578 -18.99 22.94 0.63
N LEU A 579 -17.73 22.51 0.53
CA LEU A 579 -17.08 21.60 1.48
C LEU A 579 -17.76 20.23 1.58
N SER A 580 -18.50 19.79 0.57
CA SER A 580 -18.90 18.38 0.46
C SER A 580 -17.68 17.60 -0.02
N ARG A 581 -17.33 16.54 0.69
CA ARG A 581 -16.13 15.75 0.44
C ARG A 581 -16.46 14.27 0.31
N ILE A 582 -15.78 13.61 -0.62
CA ILE A 582 -15.73 12.16 -0.74
C ILE A 582 -14.28 11.73 -0.57
N THR A 583 -14.03 10.93 0.47
CA THR A 583 -12.72 10.38 0.78
C THR A 583 -12.75 8.87 0.60
N LEU A 584 -11.79 8.33 -0.16
CA LEU A 584 -11.55 6.90 -0.28
C LEU A 584 -10.24 6.57 0.45
N ILE A 585 -10.31 5.74 1.48
CA ILE A 585 -9.15 5.23 2.23
C ILE A 585 -8.83 3.82 1.72
N THR A 586 -7.56 3.43 1.66
CA THR A 586 -7.12 2.10 1.20
C THR A 586 -6.24 1.38 2.22
N SER A 587 -6.28 0.05 2.18
CA SER A 587 -5.39 -0.85 2.93
C SER A 587 -3.96 -0.94 2.40
N HIS A 588 -3.75 -0.65 1.11
CA HIS A 588 -2.44 -0.71 0.47
C HIS A 588 -2.41 0.12 -0.82
N SER A 589 -1.25 0.22 -1.45
CA SER A 589 -1.04 1.14 -2.57
C SER A 589 -1.79 0.72 -3.85
N HIS A 590 -2.42 1.69 -4.51
CA HIS A 590 -3.01 1.57 -5.84
C HIS A 590 -2.61 2.76 -6.73
N GLY A 591 -2.70 2.61 -8.04
CA GLY A 591 -2.77 3.74 -8.97
C GLY A 591 -4.16 4.36 -8.93
N ALA A 592 -4.25 5.65 -8.65
CA ALA A 592 -5.50 6.40 -8.57
C ALA A 592 -5.51 7.62 -9.51
N SER A 593 -6.69 8.06 -9.93
CA SER A 593 -6.86 9.24 -10.78
C SER A 593 -8.27 9.86 -10.65
N THR A 594 -8.41 11.09 -11.16
CA THR A 594 -9.71 11.68 -11.54
C THR A 594 -9.68 11.95 -13.04
N GLN A 595 -10.45 11.19 -13.85
CA GLN A 595 -10.46 11.37 -15.32
C GLN A 595 -11.55 12.32 -15.82
N SER A 596 -12.46 12.71 -14.93
CA SER A 596 -13.54 13.65 -15.17
C SER A 596 -13.94 14.30 -13.84
N PRO A 597 -14.42 15.56 -13.82
CA PRO A 597 -14.93 16.17 -12.60
C PRO A 597 -15.93 15.28 -11.87
N GLY A 598 -15.73 15.11 -10.57
CA GLY A 598 -16.58 14.27 -9.72
C GLY A 598 -16.28 12.76 -9.79
N TRP A 599 -15.26 12.34 -10.56
CA TRP A 599 -14.83 10.94 -10.59
C TRP A 599 -13.60 10.70 -9.72
N LEU A 600 -13.55 9.54 -9.10
CA LEU A 600 -12.35 8.94 -8.52
C LEU A 600 -12.23 7.52 -9.02
N GLU A 601 -11.06 7.08 -9.45
CA GLU A 601 -10.86 5.70 -9.86
C GLU A 601 -9.54 5.12 -9.36
N VAL A 602 -9.53 3.81 -9.09
CA VAL A 602 -8.37 3.05 -8.63
C VAL A 602 -8.20 1.77 -9.44
N ILE A 603 -6.97 1.47 -9.87
CA ILE A 603 -6.66 0.19 -10.53
C ILE A 603 -6.53 -0.90 -9.45
N LEU A 604 -7.39 -1.92 -9.53
CA LEU A 604 -7.45 -3.03 -8.58
C LEU A 604 -6.38 -4.09 -8.88
N ASP A 605 -6.29 -4.54 -10.13
CA ASP A 605 -5.28 -5.48 -10.61
C ASP A 605 -5.12 -5.35 -12.14
N ARG A 606 -4.02 -5.89 -12.69
CA ARG A 606 -3.66 -5.77 -14.10
C ARG A 606 -2.94 -7.01 -14.61
N ARG A 607 -3.37 -7.51 -15.77
CA ARG A 607 -2.81 -8.70 -16.43
C ARG A 607 -2.33 -8.35 -17.84
N LEU A 608 -1.03 -8.53 -18.08
CA LEU A 608 -0.34 -7.97 -19.25
C LEU A 608 0.57 -9.01 -19.89
N MET A 609 0.41 -9.20 -21.20
CA MET A 609 1.03 -10.34 -21.88
C MET A 609 2.44 -10.09 -22.39
N GLN A 610 2.85 -8.83 -22.41
CA GLN A 610 4.09 -8.33 -22.99
C GLN A 610 4.93 -7.59 -21.95
N ASP A 611 6.23 -7.50 -22.24
CA ASP A 611 7.17 -6.61 -21.57
C ASP A 611 6.97 -5.16 -22.05
N ASP A 612 7.32 -4.19 -21.21
CA ASP A 612 7.29 -2.75 -21.53
C ASP A 612 8.67 -2.14 -21.81
N TRP A 613 9.65 -2.98 -22.15
CA TRP A 613 10.99 -2.61 -22.59
C TRP A 613 11.78 -1.81 -21.55
N ARG A 614 11.53 -2.05 -20.25
CA ARG A 614 12.31 -1.51 -19.12
C ARG A 614 13.28 -2.50 -18.49
N GLY A 615 13.58 -3.60 -19.21
CA GLY A 615 14.63 -4.55 -18.84
C GLY A 615 14.15 -5.75 -18.03
N LEU A 616 12.87 -5.77 -17.60
CA LEU A 616 12.29 -6.93 -16.92
C LEU A 616 12.27 -8.16 -17.83
N ASN A 617 11.98 -7.96 -19.12
CA ASN A 617 11.82 -8.99 -20.15
C ASN A 617 10.69 -9.99 -19.82
N GLU A 618 9.63 -9.54 -19.16
CA GLU A 618 8.48 -10.36 -18.77
C GLU A 618 7.22 -9.49 -18.62
N GLY A 619 6.06 -10.01 -19.04
CA GLY A 619 4.76 -9.41 -18.72
C GLY A 619 4.24 -9.81 -17.32
N VAL A 620 3.15 -9.19 -16.87
CA VAL A 620 2.50 -9.51 -15.58
C VAL A 620 1.42 -10.57 -15.81
N LYS A 621 1.77 -11.85 -15.60
CA LYS A 621 0.91 -13.02 -15.90
C LYS A 621 0.65 -13.93 -14.70
N ASP A 622 1.22 -13.60 -13.56
CA ASP A 622 1.15 -14.35 -12.30
C ASP A 622 0.11 -13.76 -11.34
N ASN A 623 -1.01 -13.27 -11.91
CA ASN A 623 -2.16 -12.81 -11.15
C ASN A 623 -2.73 -13.95 -10.30
N VAL A 624 -3.08 -13.62 -9.08
CA VAL A 624 -3.75 -14.47 -8.09
C VAL A 624 -4.85 -13.66 -7.44
N VAL A 625 -5.75 -14.33 -6.71
CA VAL A 625 -6.81 -13.63 -5.97
C VAL A 625 -6.19 -12.60 -5.04
N SER A 626 -6.52 -11.33 -5.27
CA SER A 626 -5.90 -10.19 -4.59
C SER A 626 -6.98 -9.33 -3.92
N PRO A 627 -6.84 -9.04 -2.61
CA PRO A 627 -7.79 -8.19 -1.90
C PRO A 627 -7.56 -6.72 -2.27
N SER A 628 -8.61 -5.91 -2.17
CA SER A 628 -8.52 -4.45 -2.12
C SER A 628 -9.60 -3.94 -1.20
N ASN A 629 -9.17 -3.50 -0.01
CA ASN A 629 -10.07 -3.05 1.04
C ASN A 629 -10.02 -1.53 1.11
N PHE A 630 -11.21 -0.91 1.10
CA PHE A 630 -11.40 0.52 1.15
C PHE A 630 -12.42 0.95 2.20
N ILE A 631 -12.33 2.19 2.64
CA ILE A 631 -13.39 2.87 3.39
C ILE A 631 -13.79 4.11 2.61
N LEU A 632 -15.06 4.20 2.23
CA LEU A 632 -15.65 5.36 1.58
C LEU A 632 -16.32 6.24 2.64
N LEU A 633 -15.83 7.47 2.78
CA LEU A 633 -16.39 8.49 3.66
C LEU A 633 -17.07 9.57 2.83
N VAL A 634 -18.26 9.97 3.27
CA VAL A 634 -18.98 11.15 2.76
C VAL A 634 -19.07 12.16 3.90
N GLU A 635 -18.58 13.37 3.65
CA GLU A 635 -18.38 14.37 4.70
C GLU A 635 -18.88 15.74 4.24
N LYS A 636 -19.37 16.55 5.17
CA LYS A 636 -19.65 17.98 4.97
C LYS A 636 -18.79 18.77 5.94
N GLY A 637 -17.88 19.56 5.41
CA GLY A 637 -17.06 20.48 6.19
C GLY A 637 -17.89 21.66 6.71
N TYR A 638 -17.45 22.21 7.83
CA TYR A 638 -17.98 23.44 8.43
C TYR A 638 -16.86 24.47 8.52
N GLY A 639 -16.96 25.57 7.76
CA GLY A 639 -15.96 26.65 7.76
C GLY A 639 -16.11 27.61 6.59
N PRO A 640 -15.43 28.77 6.60
CA PRO A 640 -15.34 29.61 5.40
C PRO A 640 -14.63 28.80 4.30
N ALA A 641 -15.17 28.82 3.08
CA ALA A 641 -14.56 28.18 1.91
C ALA A 641 -13.06 28.55 1.83
N PRO A 642 -12.16 27.60 1.50
CA PRO A 642 -10.74 27.88 1.46
C PRO A 642 -10.47 29.07 0.54
N ARG A 643 -9.97 30.17 1.10
CA ARG A 643 -9.49 31.29 0.29
C ARG A 643 -8.34 30.76 -0.55
N VAL A 644 -8.54 30.70 -1.87
CA VAL A 644 -7.44 30.57 -2.83
C VAL A 644 -6.51 31.75 -2.59
N ILE A 645 -5.39 31.51 -1.91
CA ILE A 645 -4.33 32.50 -1.84
C ILE A 645 -3.65 32.45 -3.21
N HIS A 646 -4.07 33.33 -4.11
CA HIS A 646 -3.25 33.68 -5.26
C HIS A 646 -1.98 34.32 -4.71
N ILE A 647 -0.88 33.56 -4.70
CA ILE A 647 0.45 34.13 -4.51
C ILE A 647 0.80 34.82 -5.83
N ASP A 648 0.26 36.02 -6.02
CA ASP A 648 0.80 36.93 -7.01
C ASP A 648 2.23 37.29 -6.60
N ARG A 649 3.16 37.16 -7.55
CA ARG A 649 4.55 37.57 -7.39
C ARG A 649 4.60 39.05 -7.01
N VAL A 650 4.71 39.34 -5.72
CA VAL A 650 5.19 40.64 -5.25
C VAL A 650 6.23 40.39 -4.17
N GLY A 651 7.48 40.65 -4.52
CA GLY A 651 8.56 40.70 -3.56
C GLY A 651 8.31 41.81 -2.55
N ARG A 652 8.30 41.46 -1.27
CA ARG A 652 8.92 42.21 -0.16
C ARG A 652 8.77 41.40 1.11
N ALA A 653 9.86 41.32 1.86
CA ALA A 653 9.96 40.62 3.12
C ALA A 653 8.91 41.13 4.12
N ALA A 654 7.98 40.25 4.50
CA ALA A 654 7.17 40.42 5.69
C ALA A 654 7.69 39.47 6.77
N LYS A 655 8.33 40.04 7.80
CA LYS A 655 8.67 39.32 9.03
C LYS A 655 7.35 38.93 9.72
N LEU A 656 6.96 37.66 9.65
CA LEU A 656 5.91 37.11 10.48
C LEU A 656 6.49 36.80 11.87
N LYS A 657 6.10 37.59 12.86
CA LYS A 657 6.29 37.28 14.29
C LYS A 657 5.18 36.29 14.67
N ILE A 658 5.53 35.03 14.85
CA ILE A 658 4.63 34.04 15.46
C ILE A 658 4.88 34.11 16.97
N THR A 659 3.93 34.68 17.71
CA THR A 659 3.84 34.54 19.17
C THR A 659 3.13 33.23 19.49
N SER A 660 3.87 32.21 19.91
CA SER A 660 3.29 31.02 20.54
C SER A 660 3.28 31.20 22.06
N ALA A 661 2.10 31.32 22.65
CA ALA A 661 1.89 31.13 24.07
C ALA A 661 0.78 30.09 24.23
N VAL A 662 1.18 28.84 24.48
CA VAL A 662 0.33 27.83 25.11
C VAL A 662 1.24 27.02 26.02
N GLU A 663 1.26 27.40 27.30
CA GLU A 663 1.70 26.53 28.38
C GLU A 663 0.59 25.51 28.64
N THR A 664 0.91 24.22 28.54
CA THR A 664 0.12 23.16 29.16
C THR A 664 1.03 22.33 30.04
N SER A 665 0.86 22.52 31.35
CA SER A 665 1.41 21.70 32.41
C SER A 665 0.84 20.27 32.33
N LEU A 666 1.68 19.28 32.06
CA LEU A 666 1.36 17.87 32.26
C LEU A 666 2.16 17.34 33.45
N THR A 667 1.65 17.60 34.67
CA THR A 667 1.98 16.81 35.85
C THR A 667 0.84 15.84 36.10
N GLY A 668 1.06 14.57 35.78
CA GLY A 668 0.09 13.51 36.01
C GLY A 668 0.71 12.14 35.84
N SER A 669 1.52 11.72 36.81
CA SER A 669 1.97 10.34 36.93
C SER A 669 0.76 9.45 37.22
N LYS A 670 0.19 8.83 36.20
CA LYS A 670 -0.73 7.70 36.38
C LYS A 670 0.06 6.41 36.24
N SER A 671 0.19 5.72 37.36
CA SER A 671 0.71 4.36 37.47
C SER A 671 0.06 3.45 36.44
N PHE A 672 0.86 2.68 35.71
CA PHE A 672 0.39 1.46 35.05
C PHE A 672 -0.25 0.57 36.13
N ARG A 673 -1.58 0.42 36.09
CA ARG A 673 -2.28 -0.49 36.99
C ARG A 673 -1.79 -1.91 36.71
N LYS A 674 -1.41 -2.60 37.79
CA LYS A 674 -1.17 -4.05 37.81
C LYS A 674 -2.38 -4.75 37.15
N MET A 675 -2.10 -5.61 36.18
CA MET A 675 -3.06 -6.60 35.69
C MET A 675 -3.27 -7.62 36.82
N ASP A 676 -4.50 -7.72 37.32
CA ASP A 676 -4.83 -8.63 38.42
C ASP A 676 -4.73 -10.10 37.97
N HIS A 677 -4.18 -10.89 38.90
CA HIS A 677 -3.79 -12.29 38.78
C HIS A 677 -4.99 -13.25 38.66
N MET A 678 -4.83 -14.32 37.89
CA MET A 678 -5.08 -15.69 38.37
C MET A 678 -4.49 -16.73 37.42
N ALA A 679 -3.78 -17.69 38.00
CA ALA A 679 -3.41 -18.96 37.40
C ALA A 679 -4.66 -19.85 37.34
N ALA A 680 -4.95 -20.40 36.17
CA ALA A 680 -5.94 -21.45 35.97
C ALA A 680 -5.27 -22.64 35.26
N ASP A 681 -5.75 -23.84 35.55
CA ASP A 681 -5.23 -25.10 35.02
C ASP A 681 -5.07 -25.04 33.50
N LEU A 682 -3.83 -25.31 33.07
CA LEU A 682 -3.37 -25.20 31.68
C LEU A 682 -3.67 -26.46 30.84
N ASP A 683 -4.32 -27.44 31.44
CA ASP A 683 -4.66 -28.69 30.78
C ASP A 683 -6.04 -28.47 30.11
N ASP A 684 -6.04 -28.42 28.76
CA ASP A 684 -7.20 -28.31 27.83
C ASP A 684 -7.68 -26.91 27.37
N MET A 685 -6.88 -25.84 27.44
CA MET A 685 -7.26 -24.55 26.82
C MET A 685 -6.70 -24.34 25.40
N GLU A 686 -7.56 -24.31 24.39
CA GLU A 686 -7.22 -23.76 23.07
C GLU A 686 -7.38 -22.23 23.09
N ILE A 687 -6.27 -21.51 22.92
CA ILE A 687 -6.25 -20.04 23.02
C ILE A 687 -5.67 -19.47 21.72
N LYS A 688 -6.37 -18.52 21.10
CA LYS A 688 -5.91 -17.79 19.92
C LYS A 688 -5.69 -16.32 20.24
N THR A 689 -4.56 -15.79 19.80
CA THR A 689 -4.27 -14.35 19.88
C THR A 689 -4.72 -13.66 18.61
N PHE A 690 -5.57 -12.66 18.76
CA PHE A 690 -5.95 -11.74 17.71
C PHE A 690 -5.02 -10.51 17.73
N GLN A 691 -4.90 -9.86 16.58
CA GLN A 691 -4.10 -8.67 16.42
C GLN A 691 -4.97 -7.63 15.74
N VAL A 692 -5.05 -6.44 16.32
CA VAL A 692 -5.64 -5.29 15.64
C VAL A 692 -4.74 -4.95 14.46
N THR A 693 -5.07 -5.46 13.28
CA THR A 693 -4.39 -5.13 12.03
C THR A 693 -5.29 -4.16 11.29
N PHE A 694 -5.11 -2.86 11.53
CA PHE A 694 -5.69 -1.88 10.63
C PHE A 694 -4.97 -1.93 9.29
N ALA A 695 -5.75 -1.76 8.21
CA ALA A 695 -5.38 -0.81 7.17
C ALA A 695 -5.04 0.51 7.86
N THR A 696 -3.77 0.68 8.19
CA THR A 696 -3.12 1.86 8.81
C THR A 696 -4.06 3.02 9.14
N ALA A 697 -4.36 3.22 10.43
CA ALA A 697 -5.00 4.44 10.91
C ALA A 697 -4.15 5.69 10.54
N PRO A 698 -4.80 6.84 10.22
CA PRO A 698 -4.17 8.08 9.76
C PRO A 698 -3.23 8.72 10.77
#